data_AF-A0A8H5GKW2-F1
#
_entry.id   AF-A0A8H5GKW2-F1
#
_cell.length_a   1.000
_cell.length_b   1.000
_cell.length_c   1.000
_cell.angle_alpha   90.00
_cell.angle_beta   90.00
_cell.angle_gamma   90.00
#
_symmetry.space_group_name_H-M   'P 1'
#
loop_
_entity.id
_entity.type
_entity.pdbx_description
1 polymer ?
#
loop_
_entity_poly.entity_id
_entity_poly.type
_entity_poly.pdbx_seq_one_letter_code
_entity_poly.pdbx_strand_id
1 'polypeptide(L)'
;MTVAPDSKEDPDKVEAAQVVEGSDDDEDNAAPAAGALADAKKKKKKKKPKKKKAEQQSDPPRVGLSKLFPSGVYPEGEVQEYKDDNAWRTTSEEKRHLEKLANEDPNETYQNIRRAAEVHRQVRAHARKHIKPGMSMTEIVENIENGTRALVEENGLEAGVGFPTGVSRNNCAAHYTPNAGDTTVLQHGDVLKVDFGVHVKGRILDSAFTLTFDHTYDKLLESVRDATNTGVREAGIDVRLGELGGYIQETMESYEVEVGGKIYPVKTIQNLSGHSIGLYNIHGGKSVMQIKTDDMTKMEEGEYFAIETFGSTGRGRVVDSVGDWNPQLIANVLIVFKGECSHYAKIVDAPRVPLRLNSAKSLLKTIDTKFGTLPFCRRYLDRVGESKYLLALNHLVQQGVVQDYPPLCDQLGSMTAQFEHTILLRPTVKEVSGNRIPIPNLSSHPLTSMFFWLFSRSKPLSPPAPNQPLSIRDKQLHDDPDSLTSFLHHYTTPGVTPPSARSDPKLRPQAPHPIRPWHLWKYGLIAAVKAVEIACAVLSHQIWGPKRKSWGIEMTIINSLMRGANRHSALIDITTIRMVMSLAGLAPLPSDALVTPVTFAVRKRKLRGILADYDKKETGTRELTGEWVVGRQTWARLQAEWKTSQMGNKTRNSSERRKGKKERVILYIHGGAYYTSSSAAQRTISIPLAKYCDARVFAFDYRLAPETQFPGPLHDAVSAYLRLVVDLHIPPSSIVIAGDTLLMYLRDNKYDLPSAAILMSPWVDLTMSCESWDSNEPFDVIPMPAPDDHLNPVALYLGENMEKYMTHPYASPLFGDFAGLPPMLIQSGDAEVLRDEITLLAHKASLAGVEVRHELYEDAIHIFQLYPFLDAAARSFASMRDFVRRFLPQIENVAPHKLDDEAEKVIGDEIESESAMIVDGDGVASVSGLERVKQSGALEPSADSSSDTDESEQTPRKPAKDFSSWGRRSWGLPSLSLRPSPSISLSKPTTRRRAGTLPASPLLTEATQLAITGPTFRPVYSRTKSQSHISLESRVAHGLRRSGAPPRISLSNSSGFASGPMTSRLADTPPWTPADSLPPSPSIRRSRASSYQDLTSLVQDWASGPANRTFIYPLSHS
;
A
#
# COMPACT_ATOMS: atom_id res chain seq x y z
N MET A 1 27.10 -48.39 32.09
CA MET A 1 27.91 -49.58 32.40
C MET A 1 28.80 -49.85 31.20
N THR A 2 30.07 -50.14 31.45
CA THR A 2 31.09 -50.46 30.44
C THR A 2 31.20 -51.96 30.20
N VAL A 3 31.38 -52.37 28.94
CA VAL A 3 32.36 -53.35 28.41
C VAL A 3 32.18 -53.37 26.87
N ALA A 4 33.26 -53.58 26.12
CA ALA A 4 33.35 -53.61 24.64
C ALA A 4 34.15 -54.88 24.23
N PRO A 5 34.77 -55.04 23.04
CA PRO A 5 34.55 -54.48 21.68
C PRO A 5 34.55 -55.60 20.58
N ASP A 6 34.97 -55.24 19.35
CA ASP A 6 35.42 -56.07 18.19
C ASP A 6 34.34 -56.68 17.25
N SER A 7 34.50 -56.68 15.92
CA SER A 7 35.66 -56.36 15.06
C SER A 7 35.28 -55.72 13.69
N LYS A 8 36.31 -55.38 12.89
CA LYS A 8 36.34 -54.69 11.56
C LYS A 8 35.63 -55.51 10.44
N GLU A 9 35.39 -55.04 9.21
CA GLU A 9 36.20 -54.18 8.30
C GLU A 9 35.33 -53.64 7.12
N ASP A 10 35.89 -52.75 6.29
CA ASP A 10 35.22 -51.98 5.20
C ASP A 10 36.09 -52.09 3.90
N PRO A 11 35.73 -51.49 2.75
CA PRO A 11 34.72 -51.85 1.74
C PRO A 11 35.32 -52.37 0.39
N ASP A 12 34.52 -53.01 -0.48
CA ASP A 12 34.53 -52.71 -1.94
C ASP A 12 33.42 -53.40 -2.79
N LYS A 13 32.96 -52.66 -3.83
CA LYS A 13 32.40 -53.07 -5.16
C LYS A 13 31.13 -53.94 -5.37
N VAL A 14 30.14 -53.30 -6.04
CA VAL A 14 29.61 -53.59 -7.41
C VAL A 14 29.62 -55.08 -7.87
N GLU A 15 28.51 -55.75 -8.24
CA GLU A 15 27.75 -55.51 -9.49
C GLU A 15 26.44 -56.35 -9.60
N ALA A 16 25.53 -55.93 -10.49
CA ALA A 16 24.44 -56.65 -11.19
C ALA A 16 23.69 -57.85 -10.55
N ALA A 17 22.36 -57.72 -10.49
CA ALA A 17 21.42 -58.85 -10.49
C ALA A 17 20.42 -58.71 -11.66
N GLN A 18 20.42 -59.66 -12.59
CA GLN A 18 19.43 -59.74 -13.68
C GLN A 18 18.21 -60.57 -13.28
N VAL A 19 17.10 -60.19 -13.91
CA VAL A 19 15.79 -60.86 -13.99
C VAL A 19 15.87 -62.39 -14.09
N VAL A 20 15.06 -63.09 -13.28
CA VAL A 20 14.51 -64.41 -13.61
C VAL A 20 13.03 -64.43 -13.22
N GLU A 21 12.18 -64.90 -14.14
CA GLU A 21 10.74 -65.05 -13.96
C GLU A 21 10.40 -66.23 -13.01
N GLY A 22 9.33 -66.10 -12.24
CA GLY A 22 8.80 -67.16 -11.39
C GLY A 22 7.28 -67.05 -11.27
N SER A 23 6.57 -68.11 -11.67
CA SER A 23 5.12 -68.15 -11.84
C SER A 23 4.35 -68.40 -10.54
N ASP A 24 3.05 -68.08 -10.59
CA ASP A 24 2.01 -68.37 -9.61
C ASP A 24 2.04 -69.80 -9.03
N ASP A 25 1.64 -69.94 -7.76
CA ASP A 25 0.65 -70.93 -7.29
C ASP A 25 0.17 -70.56 -5.87
N ASP A 26 -1.11 -70.19 -5.73
CA ASP A 26 -1.80 -69.97 -4.45
C ASP A 26 -2.50 -71.27 -3.99
N GLU A 27 -2.24 -71.75 -2.77
CA GLU A 27 -3.06 -72.78 -2.11
C GLU A 27 -4.03 -72.16 -1.10
N ASP A 28 -5.31 -72.18 -1.47
CA ASP A 28 -6.43 -71.73 -0.63
C ASP A 28 -7.01 -72.92 0.18
N ASN A 29 -7.29 -72.74 1.48
CA ASN A 29 -7.69 -73.85 2.34
C ASN A 29 -8.83 -73.48 3.33
N ALA A 30 -10.07 -73.63 2.88
CA ALA A 30 -11.26 -73.58 3.74
C ALA A 30 -12.39 -74.48 3.21
N ALA A 31 -12.96 -75.32 4.09
CA ALA A 31 -14.04 -76.25 3.80
C ALA A 31 -15.12 -76.18 4.93
N PRO A 32 -16.21 -76.96 4.90
CA PRO A 32 -17.28 -76.91 3.90
C PRO A 32 -18.70 -76.89 4.54
N ALA A 33 -19.75 -76.70 3.73
CA ALA A 33 -21.13 -77.07 4.10
C ALA A 33 -21.94 -77.53 2.87
N ALA A 34 -22.84 -78.51 3.05
CA ALA A 34 -23.37 -79.36 1.98
C ALA A 34 -24.84 -79.05 1.56
N GLY A 35 -25.26 -79.51 0.37
CA GLY A 35 -26.65 -79.33 -0.11
C GLY A 35 -27.03 -79.91 -1.49
N ALA A 36 -27.04 -81.24 -1.63
CA ALA A 36 -27.87 -82.07 -2.55
C ALA A 36 -28.10 -81.73 -4.05
N LEU A 37 -27.46 -82.53 -4.93
CA LEU A 37 -28.04 -83.35 -6.02
C LEU A 37 -29.14 -82.82 -6.98
N ALA A 38 -28.81 -82.76 -8.28
CA ALA A 38 -29.49 -83.50 -9.36
C ALA A 38 -28.69 -83.44 -10.69
N ASP A 39 -28.56 -84.57 -11.41
CA ASP A 39 -27.74 -84.70 -12.64
C ASP A 39 -28.61 -84.91 -13.90
N ALA A 40 -28.31 -84.20 -15.00
CA ALA A 40 -28.98 -84.35 -16.29
C ALA A 40 -28.14 -83.81 -17.48
N LYS A 41 -27.32 -84.66 -18.10
CA LYS A 41 -26.57 -84.34 -19.32
C LYS A 41 -27.48 -84.05 -20.53
N LYS A 42 -27.35 -82.87 -21.15
CA LYS A 42 -27.77 -82.61 -22.55
C LYS A 42 -26.72 -81.81 -23.34
N LYS A 43 -26.73 -82.00 -24.66
CA LYS A 43 -25.60 -81.79 -25.60
C LYS A 43 -25.11 -80.33 -25.75
N LYS A 44 -23.82 -80.21 -26.10
CA LYS A 44 -23.08 -78.98 -26.46
C LYS A 44 -23.89 -77.97 -27.29
N LYS A 45 -23.99 -76.72 -26.79
CA LYS A 45 -23.98 -75.50 -27.62
C LYS A 45 -22.74 -74.70 -27.25
N LYS A 46 -21.95 -74.24 -28.24
CA LYS A 46 -20.85 -73.29 -28.00
C LYS A 46 -21.41 -72.03 -27.32
N LYS A 47 -21.09 -71.80 -26.05
CA LYS A 47 -21.27 -70.47 -25.45
C LYS A 47 -20.26 -69.53 -26.11
N LYS A 48 -20.74 -68.43 -26.71
CA LYS A 48 -19.89 -67.29 -27.07
C LYS A 48 -19.14 -66.84 -25.80
N PRO A 49 -17.89 -66.33 -25.89
CA PRO A 49 -17.23 -65.77 -24.73
C PRO A 49 -18.14 -64.71 -24.12
N LYS A 50 -18.40 -64.79 -22.79
CA LYS A 50 -19.03 -63.69 -22.08
C LYS A 50 -18.12 -62.48 -22.26
N LYS A 51 -18.57 -61.44 -22.95
CA LYS A 51 -17.98 -60.10 -22.78
C LYS A 51 -17.96 -59.86 -21.27
N LYS A 52 -16.76 -59.71 -20.66
CA LYS A 52 -16.67 -59.05 -19.35
C LYS A 52 -17.41 -57.73 -19.54
N LYS A 53 -18.42 -57.47 -18.71
CA LYS A 53 -19.01 -56.12 -18.64
C LYS A 53 -17.84 -55.19 -18.31
N ALA A 54 -17.70 -54.07 -19.03
CA ALA A 54 -16.82 -53.02 -18.57
C ALA A 54 -17.25 -52.66 -17.14
N GLU A 55 -16.30 -52.61 -16.22
CA GLU A 55 -16.56 -52.21 -14.84
C GLU A 55 -17.09 -50.78 -14.88
N GLN A 56 -18.14 -50.48 -14.12
CA GLN A 56 -18.79 -49.16 -14.14
C GLN A 56 -18.37 -48.41 -12.87
N GLN A 57 -18.14 -47.10 -13.01
CA GLN A 57 -17.85 -46.23 -11.88
C GLN A 57 -19.05 -46.23 -10.90
N SER A 58 -18.76 -46.17 -9.60
CA SER A 58 -19.76 -46.08 -8.54
C SER A 58 -20.28 -44.64 -8.35
N ASP A 59 -21.37 -44.47 -7.59
CA ASP A 59 -21.85 -43.16 -7.12
C ASP A 59 -21.95 -43.23 -5.57
N PRO A 60 -21.09 -42.53 -4.80
CA PRO A 60 -20.00 -41.67 -5.25
C PRO A 60 -18.86 -42.44 -5.94
N PRO A 61 -18.04 -41.78 -6.78
CA PRO A 61 -16.96 -42.44 -7.53
C PRO A 61 -15.87 -42.93 -6.59
N ARG A 62 -15.64 -44.26 -6.58
CA ARG A 62 -14.66 -44.95 -5.72
C ARG A 62 -13.96 -46.14 -6.42
N VAL A 63 -14.28 -46.41 -7.69
CA VAL A 63 -13.61 -47.45 -8.48
C VAL A 63 -12.32 -46.87 -9.07
N GLY A 64 -11.18 -47.47 -8.72
CA GLY A 64 -9.85 -47.10 -9.21
C GLY A 64 -9.74 -47.12 -10.73
N LEU A 65 -9.06 -46.12 -11.30
CA LEU A 65 -9.09 -45.87 -12.73
C LEU A 65 -8.38 -46.95 -13.55
N SER A 66 -7.41 -47.67 -12.98
CA SER A 66 -6.79 -48.85 -13.60
C SER A 66 -7.81 -49.94 -14.01
N LYS A 67 -8.90 -50.10 -13.23
CA LYS A 67 -9.95 -51.10 -13.49
C LYS A 67 -10.86 -50.70 -14.65
N LEU A 68 -11.06 -49.39 -14.82
CA LEU A 68 -11.85 -48.83 -15.92
C LEU A 68 -11.04 -48.79 -17.24
N PHE A 69 -9.71 -48.59 -17.13
CA PHE A 69 -8.77 -48.51 -18.26
C PHE A 69 -7.61 -49.52 -18.09
N PRO A 70 -7.87 -50.83 -18.18
CA PRO A 70 -6.87 -51.88 -17.92
C PRO A 70 -5.74 -51.96 -18.96
N SER A 71 -5.82 -51.18 -20.04
CA SER A 71 -4.75 -51.01 -21.02
C SER A 71 -3.66 -50.01 -20.57
N GLY A 72 -3.88 -49.25 -19.49
CA GLY A 72 -3.02 -48.12 -19.12
C GLY A 72 -3.11 -46.93 -20.08
N VAL A 73 -4.04 -46.94 -21.03
CA VAL A 73 -4.28 -45.87 -22.00
C VAL A 73 -5.52 -45.09 -21.58
N TYR A 74 -5.32 -43.84 -21.17
CA TYR A 74 -6.36 -42.95 -20.67
C TYR A 74 -6.85 -41.98 -21.76
N PRO A 75 -8.07 -41.43 -21.65
CA PRO A 75 -8.61 -40.54 -22.66
C PRO A 75 -7.81 -39.23 -22.77
N GLU A 76 -7.41 -38.90 -23.99
CA GLU A 76 -6.81 -37.59 -24.32
C GLU A 76 -7.76 -36.44 -23.93
N GLY A 77 -7.17 -35.28 -23.67
CA GLY A 77 -7.89 -34.01 -23.54
C GLY A 77 -8.46 -33.50 -24.86
N GLU A 78 -8.83 -32.23 -24.89
CA GLU A 78 -9.15 -31.53 -26.13
C GLU A 78 -7.85 -31.17 -26.87
N VAL A 79 -7.66 -31.70 -28.07
CA VAL A 79 -6.49 -31.41 -28.92
C VAL A 79 -6.77 -30.21 -29.81
N GLN A 80 -5.88 -29.23 -29.79
CA GLN A 80 -5.92 -28.02 -30.62
C GLN A 80 -4.64 -27.92 -31.45
N GLU A 81 -4.77 -27.76 -32.77
CA GLU A 81 -3.63 -27.52 -33.65
C GLU A 81 -3.03 -26.12 -33.41
N TYR A 82 -1.72 -26.00 -33.55
CA TYR A 82 -1.07 -24.69 -33.55
C TYR A 82 -1.40 -23.90 -34.82
N LYS A 83 -1.48 -22.58 -34.69
CA LYS A 83 -1.79 -21.65 -35.79
C LYS A 83 -0.52 -21.01 -36.36
N ASP A 84 -0.71 -20.29 -37.47
CA ASP A 84 0.26 -19.36 -38.05
C ASP A 84 1.65 -19.98 -38.23
N ASP A 85 2.71 -19.32 -37.77
CA ASP A 85 4.12 -19.76 -37.92
C ASP A 85 4.43 -21.12 -37.25
N ASN A 86 3.50 -21.67 -36.44
CA ASN A 86 3.64 -22.96 -35.78
C ASN A 86 2.77 -24.08 -36.40
N ALA A 87 1.96 -23.81 -37.42
CA ALA A 87 1.08 -24.81 -38.06
C ALA A 87 1.83 -25.97 -38.76
N TRP A 88 3.11 -25.79 -39.11
CA TRP A 88 3.94 -26.84 -39.71
C TRP A 88 4.20 -28.04 -38.77
N ARG A 89 4.13 -27.81 -37.44
CA ARG A 89 4.45 -28.78 -36.38
C ARG A 89 3.66 -30.08 -36.50
N THR A 90 2.37 -29.99 -36.84
CA THR A 90 1.46 -31.15 -37.00
C THR A 90 1.96 -32.15 -38.04
N THR A 91 2.64 -31.68 -39.10
CA THR A 91 3.09 -32.52 -40.21
C THR A 91 4.59 -32.83 -40.18
N SER A 92 5.39 -32.07 -39.42
CA SER A 92 6.82 -32.30 -39.25
C SER A 92 7.13 -33.75 -38.83
N GLU A 93 8.08 -34.40 -39.52
CA GLU A 93 8.56 -35.73 -39.15
C GLU A 93 9.35 -35.69 -37.84
N GLU A 94 10.17 -34.65 -37.65
CA GLU A 94 10.94 -34.43 -36.42
C GLU A 94 10.02 -34.27 -35.21
N LYS A 95 8.98 -33.43 -35.30
CA LYS A 95 8.09 -33.19 -34.15
C LYS A 95 7.22 -34.40 -33.83
N ARG A 96 6.76 -35.15 -34.85
CA ARG A 96 6.10 -36.45 -34.65
C ARG A 96 7.04 -37.52 -34.07
N HIS A 97 8.34 -37.46 -34.37
CA HIS A 97 9.33 -38.35 -33.75
C HIS A 97 9.59 -37.99 -32.28
N LEU A 98 9.79 -36.71 -31.96
CA LEU A 98 9.93 -36.22 -30.57
C LEU A 98 8.70 -36.58 -29.72
N GLU A 99 7.49 -36.37 -30.25
CA GLU A 99 6.25 -36.77 -29.60
C GLU A 99 6.14 -38.28 -29.38
N LYS A 100 6.63 -39.10 -30.32
CA LYS A 100 6.69 -40.55 -30.14
C LYS A 100 7.64 -40.92 -29.00
N LEU A 101 8.83 -40.34 -28.95
CA LEU A 101 9.82 -40.57 -27.88
C LEU A 101 9.24 -40.21 -26.50
N ALA A 102 8.62 -39.03 -26.37
CA ALA A 102 7.98 -38.59 -25.13
C ALA A 102 6.85 -39.52 -24.67
N ASN A 103 6.10 -40.14 -25.59
CA ASN A 103 5.07 -41.12 -25.24
C ASN A 103 5.64 -42.49 -24.84
N GLU A 104 6.81 -42.86 -25.36
CA GLU A 104 7.51 -44.12 -25.05
C GLU A 104 8.31 -44.05 -23.73
N ASP A 105 8.75 -42.86 -23.28
CA ASP A 105 9.43 -42.67 -21.99
C ASP A 105 8.45 -42.82 -20.79
N PRO A 106 8.67 -43.75 -19.84
CA PRO A 106 7.80 -43.95 -18.67
C PRO A 106 7.66 -42.76 -17.69
N ASN A 107 8.50 -41.73 -17.81
CA ASN A 107 8.57 -40.54 -16.95
C ASN A 107 8.06 -39.27 -17.67
N GLU A 108 8.09 -39.24 -19.00
CA GLU A 108 7.55 -38.14 -19.82
C GLU A 108 6.17 -38.43 -20.42
N THR A 109 5.78 -39.72 -20.49
CA THR A 109 4.54 -40.15 -21.15
C THR A 109 3.29 -39.38 -20.70
N TYR A 110 2.55 -38.90 -21.70
CA TYR A 110 1.33 -38.12 -21.50
C TYR A 110 0.21 -38.94 -20.83
N GLN A 111 0.36 -40.26 -20.72
CA GLN A 111 -0.56 -41.10 -19.94
C GLN A 111 -0.60 -40.72 -18.45
N ASN A 112 0.49 -40.19 -17.88
CA ASN A 112 0.51 -39.73 -16.48
C ASN A 112 -0.49 -38.57 -16.27
N ILE A 113 -0.40 -37.51 -17.09
CA ILE A 113 -1.32 -36.36 -17.00
C ILE A 113 -2.75 -36.73 -17.43
N ARG A 114 -2.93 -37.62 -18.42
CA ARG A 114 -4.26 -38.08 -18.86
C ARG A 114 -4.95 -38.96 -17.81
N ARG A 115 -4.21 -39.73 -17.02
CA ARG A 115 -4.74 -40.44 -15.85
C ARG A 115 -5.26 -39.44 -14.81
N ALA A 116 -4.44 -38.45 -14.44
CA ALA A 116 -4.84 -37.38 -13.52
C ALA A 116 -6.07 -36.60 -14.04
N ALA A 117 -6.08 -36.24 -15.32
CA ALA A 117 -7.19 -35.59 -16.02
C ALA A 117 -8.52 -36.36 -15.89
N GLU A 118 -8.50 -37.67 -16.14
CA GLU A 118 -9.72 -38.48 -16.10
C GLU A 118 -10.26 -38.67 -14.67
N VAL A 119 -9.37 -38.81 -13.67
CA VAL A 119 -9.77 -38.76 -12.25
C VAL A 119 -10.47 -37.44 -11.94
N HIS A 120 -9.83 -36.33 -12.28
CA HIS A 120 -10.38 -35.00 -12.05
C HIS A 120 -11.74 -34.81 -12.73
N ARG A 121 -11.88 -35.20 -14.00
CA ARG A 121 -13.16 -35.13 -14.74
C ARG A 121 -14.29 -35.89 -14.04
N GLN A 122 -14.03 -37.11 -13.55
CA GLN A 122 -15.05 -37.91 -12.85
C GLN A 122 -15.41 -37.34 -11.46
N VAL A 123 -14.40 -36.90 -10.68
CA VAL A 123 -14.63 -36.27 -9.37
C VAL A 123 -15.35 -34.92 -9.52
N ARG A 124 -14.94 -34.08 -10.47
CA ARG A 124 -15.58 -32.79 -10.81
C ARG A 124 -17.04 -32.98 -11.21
N ALA A 125 -17.35 -33.98 -12.04
CA ALA A 125 -18.72 -34.29 -12.44
C ALA A 125 -19.60 -34.69 -11.24
N HIS A 126 -19.06 -35.50 -10.34
CA HIS A 126 -19.74 -35.86 -9.08
C HIS A 126 -19.93 -34.65 -8.15
N ALA A 127 -18.90 -33.81 -7.99
CA ALA A 127 -18.93 -32.62 -7.15
C ALA A 127 -19.99 -31.62 -7.64
N ARG A 128 -20.00 -31.28 -8.93
CA ARG A 128 -21.01 -30.37 -9.53
C ARG A 128 -22.44 -30.87 -9.35
N LYS A 129 -22.66 -32.19 -9.38
CA LYS A 129 -23.98 -32.80 -9.14
C LYS A 129 -24.41 -32.68 -7.68
N HIS A 130 -23.50 -32.97 -6.73
CA HIS A 130 -23.87 -33.22 -5.32
C HIS A 130 -23.58 -32.08 -4.34
N ILE A 131 -22.70 -31.12 -4.63
CA ILE A 131 -22.52 -29.94 -3.77
C ILE A 131 -23.84 -29.13 -3.74
N LYS A 132 -24.32 -28.81 -2.54
CA LYS A 132 -25.54 -28.04 -2.29
C LYS A 132 -25.38 -27.13 -1.06
N PRO A 133 -26.11 -25.99 -0.99
CA PRO A 133 -26.24 -25.22 0.24
C PRO A 133 -26.70 -26.09 1.41
N GLY A 134 -26.18 -25.82 2.61
CA GLY A 134 -26.40 -26.62 3.81
C GLY A 134 -25.31 -27.65 4.11
N MET A 135 -24.47 -28.02 3.14
CA MET A 135 -23.27 -28.86 3.38
C MET A 135 -22.17 -28.06 4.10
N SER A 136 -21.42 -28.71 4.98
CA SER A 136 -20.21 -28.11 5.55
C SER A 136 -19.07 -28.07 4.52
N MET A 137 -18.15 -27.11 4.65
CA MET A 137 -16.95 -27.08 3.80
C MET A 137 -16.14 -28.38 3.94
N THR A 138 -16.02 -28.90 5.16
CA THR A 138 -15.31 -30.14 5.48
C THR A 138 -15.88 -31.35 4.74
N GLU A 139 -17.22 -31.50 4.73
CA GLU A 139 -17.92 -32.56 3.99
C GLU A 139 -17.67 -32.48 2.48
N ILE A 140 -17.66 -31.27 1.92
CA ILE A 140 -17.40 -31.03 0.49
C ILE A 140 -15.98 -31.46 0.12
N VAL A 141 -14.96 -30.97 0.83
CA VAL A 141 -13.56 -31.31 0.53
C VAL A 141 -13.26 -32.78 0.78
N GLU A 142 -13.78 -33.38 1.86
CA GLU A 142 -13.58 -34.79 2.13
C GLU A 142 -14.20 -35.69 1.05
N ASN A 143 -15.37 -35.34 0.48
CA ASN A 143 -15.96 -36.12 -0.60
C ASN A 143 -15.13 -36.05 -1.89
N ILE A 144 -14.66 -34.85 -2.26
CA ILE A 144 -13.79 -34.62 -3.42
C ILE A 144 -12.48 -35.39 -3.28
N GLU A 145 -11.80 -35.22 -2.15
CA GLU A 145 -10.50 -35.85 -1.91
C GLU A 145 -10.61 -37.37 -1.79
N ASN A 146 -11.65 -37.90 -1.13
CA ASN A 146 -11.86 -39.35 -1.04
C ASN A 146 -12.22 -39.96 -2.41
N GLY A 147 -12.89 -39.20 -3.29
CA GLY A 147 -13.04 -39.56 -4.70
C GLY A 147 -11.71 -39.61 -5.43
N THR A 148 -10.91 -38.53 -5.31
CA THR A 148 -9.60 -38.40 -5.94
C THR A 148 -8.66 -39.52 -5.55
N ARG A 149 -8.48 -39.78 -4.24
CA ARG A 149 -7.62 -40.84 -3.70
C ARG A 149 -8.03 -42.24 -4.15
N ALA A 150 -9.34 -42.51 -4.20
CA ALA A 150 -9.85 -43.80 -4.63
C ALA A 150 -9.70 -44.03 -6.14
N LEU A 151 -9.92 -42.99 -6.96
CA LEU A 151 -9.85 -43.08 -8.43
C LEU A 151 -8.41 -43.05 -8.96
N VAL A 152 -7.54 -42.20 -8.39
CA VAL A 152 -6.11 -42.16 -8.76
C VAL A 152 -5.32 -43.34 -8.18
N GLU A 153 -5.91 -44.06 -7.22
CA GLU A 153 -5.31 -45.17 -6.48
C GLU A 153 -4.07 -44.68 -5.71
N GLU A 154 -4.33 -43.84 -4.69
CA GLU A 154 -3.35 -43.15 -3.85
C GLU A 154 -2.21 -44.08 -3.40
N ASN A 155 -0.98 -43.75 -3.82
CA ASN A 155 0.22 -44.55 -3.58
C ASN A 155 1.45 -43.66 -3.32
N GLY A 156 1.58 -43.15 -2.09
CA GLY A 156 2.69 -42.29 -1.70
C GLY A 156 2.86 -41.08 -2.63
N LEU A 157 4.07 -40.89 -3.17
CA LEU A 157 4.38 -39.84 -4.14
C LEU A 157 4.18 -40.29 -5.61
N GLU A 158 3.79 -41.55 -5.87
CA GLU A 158 3.57 -42.05 -7.24
C GLU A 158 2.21 -41.62 -7.81
N ALA A 159 1.18 -41.52 -6.97
CA ALA A 159 -0.16 -41.11 -7.37
C ALA A 159 -0.95 -40.56 -6.17
N GLY A 160 -1.70 -39.47 -6.34
CA GLY A 160 -2.38 -38.84 -5.22
C GLY A 160 -3.09 -37.53 -5.55
N VAL A 161 -3.43 -36.80 -4.49
CA VAL A 161 -3.96 -35.43 -4.56
C VAL A 161 -2.81 -34.47 -4.85
N GLY A 162 -2.91 -33.68 -5.92
CA GLY A 162 -1.83 -32.79 -6.38
C GLY A 162 -1.57 -31.62 -5.45
N PHE A 163 -2.65 -31.05 -4.90
CA PHE A 163 -2.66 -30.00 -3.88
C PHE A 163 -4.04 -29.99 -3.18
N PRO A 164 -4.19 -29.38 -1.99
CA PRO A 164 -5.41 -29.46 -1.21
C PRO A 164 -6.63 -28.86 -1.91
N THR A 165 -7.81 -29.45 -1.71
CA THR A 165 -9.04 -28.96 -2.33
C THR A 165 -9.43 -27.58 -1.78
N GLY A 166 -9.27 -26.55 -2.61
CA GLY A 166 -9.79 -25.20 -2.42
C GLY A 166 -11.31 -25.16 -2.55
N VAL A 167 -11.95 -24.48 -1.60
CA VAL A 167 -13.40 -24.24 -1.52
C VAL A 167 -13.68 -22.76 -1.20
N SER A 168 -12.86 -21.87 -1.75
CA SER A 168 -12.92 -20.42 -1.54
C SER A 168 -14.28 -19.85 -1.94
N ARG A 169 -14.85 -18.98 -1.11
CA ARG A 169 -16.19 -18.41 -1.33
C ARG A 169 -16.20 -16.89 -1.39
N ASN A 170 -17.12 -16.35 -2.18
CA ASN A 170 -17.46 -14.93 -2.24
C ASN A 170 -16.23 -14.07 -2.57
N ASN A 171 -15.83 -13.15 -1.70
CA ASN A 171 -14.65 -12.32 -1.91
C ASN A 171 -13.31 -13.07 -1.75
N CYS A 172 -13.29 -14.25 -1.13
CA CYS A 172 -12.12 -15.12 -1.13
C CYS A 172 -12.01 -15.81 -2.50
N ALA A 173 -10.92 -15.55 -3.22
CA ALA A 173 -10.66 -16.07 -4.56
C ALA A 173 -10.03 -17.48 -4.49
N ALA A 174 -8.92 -17.63 -3.78
CA ALA A 174 -8.06 -18.82 -3.79
C ALA A 174 -7.56 -19.21 -2.37
N HIS A 175 -6.93 -20.39 -2.25
CA HIS A 175 -6.23 -20.89 -1.05
C HIS A 175 -7.03 -21.05 0.26
N TYR A 176 -8.37 -21.07 0.25
CA TYR A 176 -9.15 -21.49 1.41
C TYR A 176 -9.56 -22.97 1.32
N THR A 177 -9.13 -23.77 2.31
CA THR A 177 -9.68 -25.09 2.61
C THR A 177 -9.93 -25.17 4.12
N PRO A 178 -10.99 -25.84 4.61
CA PRO A 178 -11.29 -25.89 6.04
C PRO A 178 -10.15 -26.58 6.81
N ASN A 179 -9.82 -26.02 7.98
CA ASN A 179 -8.98 -26.66 8.99
C ASN A 179 -9.86 -27.54 9.92
N ALA A 180 -9.23 -28.39 10.74
CA ALA A 180 -9.95 -29.14 11.76
C ALA A 180 -10.72 -28.20 12.71
N GLY A 181 -12.03 -28.43 12.85
CA GLY A 181 -12.93 -27.59 13.66
C GLY A 181 -13.61 -26.44 12.90
N ASP A 182 -13.37 -26.28 11.59
CA ASP A 182 -14.12 -25.34 10.75
C ASP A 182 -15.61 -25.75 10.67
N THR A 183 -16.50 -24.82 11.05
CA THR A 183 -17.96 -25.00 11.10
C THR A 183 -18.69 -24.31 9.94
N THR A 184 -17.95 -23.80 8.94
CA THR A 184 -18.54 -22.98 7.88
C THR A 184 -19.38 -23.82 6.92
N VAL A 185 -20.64 -23.42 6.74
CA VAL A 185 -21.64 -24.11 5.90
C VAL A 185 -21.86 -23.33 4.61
N LEU A 186 -21.98 -24.02 3.47
CA LEU A 186 -22.28 -23.42 2.17
C LEU A 186 -23.67 -22.77 2.16
N GLN A 187 -23.77 -21.51 1.73
CA GLN A 187 -25.03 -20.78 1.65
C GLN A 187 -25.56 -20.72 0.21
N HIS A 188 -26.85 -20.40 0.04
CA HIS A 188 -27.49 -20.31 -1.28
C HIS A 188 -26.91 -19.18 -2.15
N GLY A 189 -26.63 -18.02 -1.55
CA GLY A 189 -26.04 -16.87 -2.23
C GLY A 189 -24.52 -16.88 -2.33
N ASP A 190 -23.85 -18.00 -1.98
CA ASP A 190 -22.39 -18.08 -2.07
C ASP A 190 -21.91 -18.32 -3.51
N VAL A 191 -20.82 -17.66 -3.89
CA VAL A 191 -20.05 -17.91 -5.12
C VAL A 191 -18.82 -18.76 -4.76
N LEU A 192 -18.93 -20.07 -4.95
CA LEU A 192 -17.97 -21.07 -4.51
C LEU A 192 -17.01 -21.46 -5.64
N LYS A 193 -15.72 -21.19 -5.49
CA LYS A 193 -14.68 -21.81 -6.31
C LYS A 193 -14.40 -23.21 -5.74
N VAL A 194 -14.34 -24.21 -6.61
CA VAL A 194 -13.92 -25.56 -6.27
C VAL A 194 -12.70 -25.87 -7.13
N ASP A 195 -11.58 -26.05 -6.45
CA ASP A 195 -10.25 -26.12 -7.03
C ASP A 195 -9.51 -27.31 -6.41
N PHE A 196 -8.99 -28.24 -7.19
CA PHE A 196 -8.29 -29.43 -6.66
C PHE A 196 -7.37 -30.12 -7.65
N GLY A 197 -6.15 -30.41 -7.20
CA GLY A 197 -5.16 -31.09 -8.02
C GLY A 197 -5.26 -32.61 -7.97
N VAL A 198 -4.83 -33.26 -9.06
CA VAL A 198 -4.52 -34.71 -9.09
C VAL A 198 -3.12 -34.88 -9.67
N HIS A 199 -2.28 -35.75 -9.11
CA HIS A 199 -0.96 -36.02 -9.68
C HIS A 199 -0.72 -37.52 -9.92
N VAL A 200 0.09 -37.81 -10.94
CA VAL A 200 0.65 -39.15 -11.22
C VAL A 200 2.11 -38.96 -11.62
N LYS A 201 3.04 -39.62 -10.92
CA LYS A 201 4.50 -39.44 -11.04
C LYS A 201 4.92 -37.96 -11.04
N GLY A 202 4.34 -37.18 -10.13
CA GLY A 202 4.60 -35.73 -10.03
C GLY A 202 4.10 -34.87 -11.19
N ARG A 203 3.47 -35.43 -12.24
CA ARG A 203 2.74 -34.64 -13.26
C ARG A 203 1.41 -34.24 -12.65
N ILE A 204 1.28 -32.97 -12.27
CA ILE A 204 0.08 -32.43 -11.63
C ILE A 204 -0.88 -31.95 -12.72
N LEU A 205 -2.15 -32.33 -12.60
CA LEU A 205 -3.26 -31.68 -13.26
C LEU A 205 -3.88 -30.67 -12.30
N ASP A 206 -3.87 -29.42 -12.75
CA ASP A 206 -4.53 -28.27 -12.16
C ASP A 206 -5.81 -27.90 -12.94
N SER A 207 -6.93 -27.64 -12.26
CA SER A 207 -8.22 -27.26 -12.86
C SER A 207 -9.34 -26.95 -11.85
N ALA A 208 -9.63 -25.67 -11.67
CA ALA A 208 -10.78 -25.17 -10.94
C ALA A 208 -12.09 -24.98 -11.74
N PHE A 209 -13.20 -24.84 -11.01
CA PHE A 209 -14.49 -24.36 -11.53
C PHE A 209 -15.31 -23.63 -10.45
N THR A 210 -16.13 -22.66 -10.86
CA THR A 210 -17.06 -21.98 -9.94
C THR A 210 -18.46 -22.59 -9.96
N LEU A 211 -19.10 -22.62 -8.78
CA LEU A 211 -20.51 -22.92 -8.55
C LEU A 211 -21.24 -21.72 -7.96
N THR A 212 -22.46 -21.50 -8.45
CA THR A 212 -23.49 -20.63 -7.88
C THR A 212 -24.79 -21.44 -7.72
N PHE A 213 -25.63 -21.05 -6.76
CA PHE A 213 -27.01 -21.54 -6.63
C PHE A 213 -28.04 -20.43 -6.81
N ASP A 214 -27.57 -19.18 -6.80
CA ASP A 214 -28.32 -17.98 -7.16
C ASP A 214 -27.82 -17.43 -8.51
N HIS A 215 -28.75 -17.02 -9.37
CA HIS A 215 -28.47 -16.61 -10.75
C HIS A 215 -27.88 -15.19 -10.87
N THR A 216 -27.84 -14.40 -9.80
CA THR A 216 -27.34 -13.01 -9.80
C THR A 216 -25.91 -12.89 -10.37
N TYR A 217 -25.08 -13.92 -10.20
CA TYR A 217 -23.67 -13.90 -10.61
C TYR A 217 -23.38 -14.75 -11.85
N ASP A 218 -24.38 -15.22 -12.59
CA ASP A 218 -24.16 -16.06 -13.77
C ASP A 218 -23.32 -15.33 -14.85
N LYS A 219 -23.48 -14.01 -15.01
CA LYS A 219 -22.66 -13.19 -15.91
C LYS A 219 -21.20 -13.04 -15.48
N LEU A 220 -20.92 -13.04 -14.17
CA LEU A 220 -19.56 -13.13 -13.64
C LEU A 220 -18.92 -14.48 -14.00
N LEU A 221 -19.69 -15.58 -13.87
CA LEU A 221 -19.20 -16.92 -14.22
C LEU A 221 -19.03 -17.13 -15.74
N GLU A 222 -19.80 -16.41 -16.56
CA GLU A 222 -19.67 -16.38 -18.03
C GLU A 222 -18.38 -15.66 -18.42
N SER A 223 -18.20 -14.42 -17.96
CA SER A 223 -17.00 -13.59 -18.16
C SER A 223 -15.70 -14.34 -17.83
N VAL A 224 -15.60 -14.90 -16.61
CA VAL A 224 -14.39 -15.60 -16.18
C VAL A 224 -14.12 -16.83 -17.05
N ARG A 225 -15.14 -17.62 -17.38
CA ARG A 225 -14.99 -18.80 -18.22
C ARG A 225 -14.54 -18.43 -19.63
N ASP A 226 -15.09 -17.38 -20.22
CA ASP A 226 -14.74 -16.95 -21.56
C ASP A 226 -13.34 -16.33 -21.58
N ALA A 227 -12.92 -15.60 -20.55
CA ALA A 227 -11.54 -15.16 -20.35
C ALA A 227 -10.56 -16.33 -20.20
N THR A 228 -10.89 -17.37 -19.42
CA THR A 228 -10.10 -18.61 -19.34
C THR A 228 -10.01 -19.28 -20.71
N ASN A 229 -11.13 -19.38 -21.43
CA ASN A 229 -11.16 -19.98 -22.76
C ASN A 229 -10.34 -19.18 -23.78
N THR A 230 -10.32 -17.85 -23.70
CA THR A 230 -9.40 -17.01 -24.49
C THR A 230 -7.95 -17.30 -24.12
N GLY A 231 -7.59 -17.33 -22.83
CA GLY A 231 -6.25 -17.71 -22.39
C GLY A 231 -5.83 -19.08 -22.93
N VAL A 232 -6.69 -20.09 -22.80
CA VAL A 232 -6.45 -21.45 -23.33
C VAL A 232 -6.31 -21.44 -24.84
N ARG A 233 -7.13 -20.66 -25.56
CA ARG A 233 -7.16 -20.57 -27.03
C ARG A 233 -5.92 -19.90 -27.60
N GLU A 234 -5.48 -18.78 -27.00
CA GLU A 234 -4.34 -17.99 -27.48
C GLU A 234 -2.99 -18.50 -26.96
N ALA A 235 -2.95 -19.26 -25.86
CA ALA A 235 -1.72 -19.91 -25.38
C ALA A 235 -1.13 -20.88 -26.43
N GLY A 236 0.19 -20.94 -26.54
CA GLY A 236 0.88 -21.81 -27.50
C GLY A 236 2.39 -21.62 -27.48
N ILE A 237 3.14 -22.50 -28.15
CA ILE A 237 4.59 -22.35 -28.25
C ILE A 237 4.90 -21.01 -28.96
N ASP A 238 5.94 -20.31 -28.49
CA ASP A 238 6.36 -18.96 -28.91
C ASP A 238 5.44 -17.80 -28.52
N VAL A 239 4.28 -18.06 -27.89
CA VAL A 239 3.38 -16.99 -27.40
C VAL A 239 4.00 -16.30 -26.18
N ARG A 240 3.92 -14.96 -26.15
CA ARG A 240 4.43 -14.13 -25.04
C ARG A 240 3.41 -14.05 -23.92
N LEU A 241 3.89 -14.15 -22.67
CA LEU A 241 3.03 -14.15 -21.49
C LEU A 241 2.31 -12.80 -21.28
N GLY A 242 2.97 -11.67 -21.54
CA GLY A 242 2.35 -10.35 -21.42
C GLY A 242 1.30 -10.02 -22.49
N GLU A 243 1.45 -10.55 -23.71
CA GLU A 243 0.43 -10.46 -24.77
C GLU A 243 -0.77 -11.35 -24.46
N LEU A 244 -0.53 -12.57 -23.96
CA LEU A 244 -1.56 -13.51 -23.55
C LEU A 244 -2.45 -12.95 -22.42
N GLY A 245 -1.85 -12.29 -21.43
CA GLY A 245 -2.57 -11.59 -20.38
C GLY A 245 -3.44 -10.44 -20.90
N GLY A 246 -3.02 -9.75 -21.97
CA GLY A 246 -3.83 -8.74 -22.64
C GLY A 246 -5.12 -9.31 -23.24
N TYR A 247 -5.06 -10.46 -23.92
CA TYR A 247 -6.26 -11.10 -24.47
C TYR A 247 -7.22 -11.61 -23.39
N ILE A 248 -6.68 -12.10 -22.26
CA ILE A 248 -7.46 -12.50 -21.09
C ILE A 248 -8.20 -11.28 -20.51
N GLN A 249 -7.49 -10.17 -20.31
CA GLN A 249 -8.05 -8.92 -19.78
C GLN A 249 -9.14 -8.35 -20.67
N GLU A 250 -8.88 -8.20 -21.97
CA GLU A 250 -9.84 -7.70 -22.96
C GLU A 250 -11.13 -8.53 -22.96
N THR A 251 -11.01 -9.86 -22.85
CA THR A 251 -12.19 -10.75 -22.77
C THR A 251 -12.92 -10.63 -21.43
N MET A 252 -12.20 -10.54 -20.31
CA MET A 252 -12.82 -10.47 -18.98
C MET A 252 -13.60 -9.16 -18.80
N GLU A 253 -12.94 -8.05 -19.11
CA GLU A 253 -13.39 -6.69 -18.75
C GLU A 253 -14.40 -6.13 -19.77
N SER A 254 -14.71 -6.88 -20.85
CA SER A 254 -15.85 -6.62 -21.73
C SER A 254 -17.21 -7.02 -21.14
N TYR A 255 -17.26 -7.61 -19.94
CA TYR A 255 -18.48 -8.07 -19.28
C TYR A 255 -18.88 -7.20 -18.09
N GLU A 256 -20.18 -7.10 -17.86
CA GLU A 256 -20.79 -6.48 -16.69
C GLU A 256 -21.79 -7.42 -16.01
N VAL A 257 -22.01 -7.22 -14.72
CA VAL A 257 -22.97 -7.98 -13.90
C VAL A 257 -23.89 -7.03 -13.13
N GLU A 258 -25.19 -7.30 -13.16
CA GLU A 258 -26.20 -6.53 -12.42
C GLU A 258 -26.47 -7.20 -11.07
N VAL A 259 -26.27 -6.46 -9.97
CA VAL A 259 -26.51 -6.92 -8.60
C VAL A 259 -27.42 -5.91 -7.90
N GLY A 260 -28.68 -6.30 -7.68
CA GLY A 260 -29.66 -5.49 -6.95
C GLY A 260 -30.01 -4.16 -7.62
N GLY A 261 -30.11 -4.12 -8.96
CA GLY A 261 -30.39 -2.89 -9.72
C GLY A 261 -29.18 -1.98 -9.94
N LYS A 262 -27.96 -2.44 -9.61
CA LYS A 262 -26.71 -1.73 -9.91
C LYS A 262 -25.80 -2.60 -10.77
N ILE A 263 -25.26 -2.01 -11.83
CA ILE A 263 -24.29 -2.63 -12.73
C ILE A 263 -22.88 -2.51 -12.13
N TYR A 264 -22.08 -3.57 -12.27
CA TYR A 264 -20.67 -3.65 -11.91
C TYR A 264 -19.89 -4.20 -13.11
N PRO A 265 -18.83 -3.54 -13.59
CA PRO A 265 -17.91 -4.17 -14.55
C PRO A 265 -17.21 -5.35 -13.88
N VAL A 266 -17.00 -6.45 -14.61
CA VAL A 266 -16.16 -7.54 -14.14
C VAL A 266 -14.70 -7.11 -14.30
N LYS A 267 -13.90 -7.26 -13.24
CA LYS A 267 -12.48 -6.91 -13.24
C LYS A 267 -11.63 -8.16 -13.13
N THR A 268 -10.52 -8.20 -13.85
CA THR A 268 -9.47 -9.21 -13.59
C THR A 268 -8.92 -9.05 -12.16
N ILE A 269 -8.51 -10.15 -11.53
CA ILE A 269 -7.72 -10.07 -10.29
C ILE A 269 -6.25 -9.92 -10.66
N GLN A 270 -5.77 -8.68 -10.74
CA GLN A 270 -4.48 -8.29 -11.33
C GLN A 270 -3.23 -8.92 -10.68
N ASN A 271 -3.36 -9.40 -9.44
CA ASN A 271 -2.27 -10.02 -8.68
C ASN A 271 -2.49 -11.53 -8.41
N LEU A 272 -3.32 -12.18 -9.24
CA LEU A 272 -3.33 -13.63 -9.44
C LEU A 272 -2.91 -13.95 -10.87
N SER A 273 -2.33 -15.12 -11.10
CA SER A 273 -1.80 -15.54 -12.39
C SER A 273 -1.88 -17.06 -12.51
N GLY A 274 -2.23 -17.56 -13.70
CA GLY A 274 -1.88 -18.92 -14.05
C GLY A 274 -0.36 -19.13 -14.05
N HIS A 275 0.11 -20.36 -14.24
CA HIS A 275 1.52 -20.67 -14.06
C HIS A 275 1.95 -21.89 -14.87
N SER A 276 3.24 -21.96 -15.22
CA SER A 276 3.85 -23.21 -15.63
C SER A 276 3.77 -24.25 -14.50
N ILE A 277 3.68 -25.53 -14.82
CA ILE A 277 3.67 -26.64 -13.83
C ILE A 277 4.94 -27.48 -14.03
N GLY A 278 5.71 -27.68 -12.96
CA GLY A 278 6.89 -28.52 -12.93
C GLY A 278 6.61 -29.93 -12.36
N LEU A 279 7.60 -30.82 -12.46
CA LEU A 279 7.51 -32.15 -11.85
C LEU A 279 7.51 -32.02 -10.32
N TYR A 280 6.45 -32.49 -9.65
CA TYR A 280 6.22 -32.32 -8.20
C TYR A 280 6.20 -30.86 -7.71
N ASN A 281 6.10 -29.89 -8.62
CA ASN A 281 6.14 -28.46 -8.29
C ASN A 281 4.99 -27.75 -9.02
N ILE A 282 4.00 -27.28 -8.27
CA ILE A 282 2.82 -26.63 -8.84
C ILE A 282 3.19 -25.32 -9.57
N HIS A 283 4.13 -24.54 -9.03
CA HIS A 283 4.60 -23.27 -9.60
C HIS A 283 5.97 -23.47 -10.27
N GLY A 284 5.98 -23.83 -11.55
CA GLY A 284 7.18 -24.12 -12.36
C GLY A 284 8.09 -22.92 -12.68
N GLY A 285 7.70 -21.70 -12.31
CA GLY A 285 8.54 -20.49 -12.40
C GLY A 285 8.12 -19.44 -13.43
N LYS A 286 7.30 -19.77 -14.44
CA LYS A 286 6.65 -18.81 -15.35
C LYS A 286 5.22 -18.51 -14.86
N SER A 287 4.81 -17.25 -14.94
CA SER A 287 3.46 -16.77 -14.56
C SER A 287 2.68 -16.26 -15.78
N VAL A 288 1.48 -16.78 -15.99
CA VAL A 288 0.51 -16.30 -16.97
C VAL A 288 -0.34 -15.22 -16.29
N MET A 289 0.11 -13.98 -16.37
CA MET A 289 -0.66 -12.84 -15.87
C MET A 289 -2.00 -12.73 -16.61
N GLN A 290 -3.03 -12.27 -15.91
CA GLN A 290 -4.38 -12.08 -16.45
C GLN A 290 -4.62 -10.66 -16.99
N ILE A 291 -3.65 -9.78 -16.79
CA ILE A 291 -3.60 -8.41 -17.28
C ILE A 291 -2.52 -8.31 -18.35
N LYS A 292 -2.62 -7.32 -19.23
CA LYS A 292 -1.53 -6.99 -20.15
C LYS A 292 -0.28 -6.58 -19.37
N THR A 293 0.88 -7.10 -19.74
CA THR A 293 2.19 -6.68 -19.21
C THR A 293 3.23 -6.59 -20.32
N ASP A 294 4.37 -5.97 -20.03
CA ASP A 294 5.54 -5.96 -20.91
C ASP A 294 6.38 -7.27 -20.81
N ASP A 295 5.82 -8.36 -20.27
CA ASP A 295 6.54 -9.64 -20.18
C ASP A 295 6.70 -10.31 -21.55
N MET A 296 7.93 -10.24 -22.07
CA MET A 296 8.35 -10.83 -23.33
C MET A 296 8.74 -12.31 -23.23
N THR A 297 8.66 -12.91 -22.03
CA THR A 297 8.89 -14.34 -21.81
C THR A 297 7.93 -15.16 -22.65
N LYS A 298 8.44 -16.25 -23.25
CA LYS A 298 7.67 -17.13 -24.13
C LYS A 298 7.29 -18.44 -23.45
N MET A 299 6.15 -18.98 -23.88
CA MET A 299 5.79 -20.38 -23.70
C MET A 299 6.62 -21.27 -24.64
N GLU A 300 7.10 -22.41 -24.12
CA GLU A 300 8.05 -23.30 -24.81
C GLU A 300 7.47 -24.71 -25.04
N GLU A 301 8.13 -25.47 -25.92
CA GLU A 301 7.77 -26.86 -26.23
C GLU A 301 8.01 -27.78 -25.03
N GLY A 302 7.05 -28.65 -24.73
CA GLY A 302 7.10 -29.58 -23.60
C GLY A 302 6.60 -29.01 -22.27
N GLU A 303 6.32 -27.70 -22.19
CA GLU A 303 5.81 -27.08 -20.97
C GLU A 303 4.34 -27.44 -20.69
N TYR A 304 4.02 -27.51 -19.41
CA TYR A 304 2.68 -27.64 -18.85
C TYR A 304 2.30 -26.28 -18.25
N PHE A 305 1.06 -25.83 -18.46
CA PHE A 305 0.56 -24.58 -17.85
C PHE A 305 -0.83 -24.78 -17.25
N ALA A 306 -1.00 -24.34 -16.00
CA ALA A 306 -2.27 -23.92 -15.45
C ALA A 306 -2.68 -22.61 -16.13
N ILE A 307 -3.73 -22.64 -16.96
CA ILE A 307 -4.38 -21.44 -17.45
C ILE A 307 -5.63 -21.22 -16.61
N GLU A 308 -5.47 -20.45 -15.53
CA GLU A 308 -6.57 -19.98 -14.69
C GLU A 308 -6.83 -18.49 -14.87
N THR A 309 -8.09 -18.10 -14.69
CA THR A 309 -8.48 -16.69 -14.58
C THR A 309 -9.46 -16.50 -13.44
N PHE A 310 -9.44 -15.31 -12.85
CA PHE A 310 -10.25 -14.86 -11.73
C PHE A 310 -10.87 -13.50 -12.05
N GLY A 311 -12.20 -13.45 -12.03
CA GLY A 311 -12.97 -12.21 -12.16
C GLY A 311 -13.54 -11.79 -10.82
N SER A 312 -13.66 -10.48 -10.60
CA SER A 312 -14.11 -9.87 -9.36
C SER A 312 -15.12 -8.74 -9.61
N THR A 313 -16.11 -8.62 -8.73
CA THR A 313 -16.98 -7.43 -8.64
C THR A 313 -16.45 -6.36 -7.67
N GLY A 314 -15.28 -6.61 -7.07
CA GLY A 314 -14.62 -5.76 -6.08
C GLY A 314 -13.60 -4.80 -6.69
N ARG A 315 -12.39 -4.79 -6.12
CA ARG A 315 -11.28 -3.94 -6.59
C ARG A 315 -10.42 -4.60 -7.67
N GLY A 316 -10.59 -5.90 -7.94
CA GLY A 316 -9.74 -6.64 -8.88
C GLY A 316 -8.36 -6.96 -8.28
N ARG A 317 -8.28 -7.14 -6.95
CA ARG A 317 -7.00 -7.36 -6.25
C ARG A 317 -7.19 -8.08 -4.93
N VAL A 318 -6.47 -9.18 -4.73
CA VAL A 318 -6.50 -9.96 -3.49
C VAL A 318 -5.43 -9.52 -2.50
N VAL A 319 -5.70 -9.70 -1.20
CA VAL A 319 -4.73 -9.66 -0.09
C VAL A 319 -4.93 -10.87 0.82
N ASP A 320 -3.90 -11.22 1.57
CA ASP A 320 -3.95 -12.31 2.55
C ASP A 320 -5.01 -12.03 3.63
N SER A 321 -5.88 -13.01 3.90
CA SER A 321 -6.96 -12.88 4.89
C SER A 321 -6.50 -12.70 6.34
N VAL A 322 -5.19 -12.78 6.59
CA VAL A 322 -4.58 -12.75 7.93
C VAL A 322 -3.99 -11.39 8.30
N GLY A 323 -3.55 -10.58 7.31
CA GLY A 323 -2.71 -9.38 7.55
C GLY A 323 -3.48 -8.05 7.66
N ASP A 324 -4.28 -7.71 6.66
CA ASP A 324 -4.67 -6.29 6.41
C ASP A 324 -6.08 -5.88 6.86
N TRP A 325 -6.88 -6.80 7.42
CA TRP A 325 -8.28 -6.50 7.77
C TRP A 325 -8.43 -5.79 9.12
N ASN A 326 -8.86 -4.53 9.06
CA ASN A 326 -9.08 -3.63 10.21
C ASN A 326 -9.94 -4.26 11.33
N PRO A 327 -9.38 -4.55 12.53
CA PRO A 327 -10.12 -5.16 13.63
C PRO A 327 -11.24 -4.27 14.21
N GLN A 328 -11.18 -2.94 14.00
CA GLN A 328 -12.11 -1.99 14.61
C GLN A 328 -13.38 -1.73 13.79
N LEU A 329 -13.47 -2.26 12.55
CA LEU A 329 -14.75 -2.35 11.83
C LEU A 329 -15.55 -3.63 12.18
N ILE A 330 -14.96 -4.59 12.89
CA ILE A 330 -15.48 -5.95 13.07
C ILE A 330 -15.91 -6.17 14.53
N ALA A 331 -16.76 -5.26 15.04
CA ALA A 331 -17.26 -5.33 16.42
C ALA A 331 -18.65 -5.98 16.55
N ASN A 332 -19.49 -5.97 15.50
CA ASN A 332 -20.90 -6.42 15.60
C ASN A 332 -21.48 -7.17 14.39
N VAL A 333 -20.75 -7.36 13.29
CA VAL A 333 -21.16 -8.23 12.17
C VAL A 333 -19.93 -8.94 11.61
N LEU A 334 -20.05 -10.25 11.35
CA LEU A 334 -19.08 -11.14 10.70
C LEU A 334 -17.74 -11.42 11.44
N ILE A 335 -17.78 -12.41 12.34
CA ILE A 335 -16.58 -13.12 12.86
C ILE A 335 -15.97 -14.08 11.80
N VAL A 336 -16.60 -14.24 10.64
CA VAL A 336 -16.43 -15.40 9.73
C VAL A 336 -15.27 -15.28 8.72
N PHE A 337 -14.68 -14.09 8.50
CA PHE A 337 -13.73 -13.87 7.39
C PHE A 337 -12.25 -13.66 7.79
N LYS A 338 -11.86 -14.05 9.01
CA LYS A 338 -10.44 -14.31 9.31
C LYS A 338 -10.06 -15.72 8.83
N GLY A 339 -9.75 -15.85 7.54
CA GLY A 339 -9.27 -17.11 6.99
C GLY A 339 -7.92 -17.49 7.60
N GLU A 340 -7.89 -18.54 8.43
CA GLU A 340 -6.62 -19.10 8.90
C GLU A 340 -5.86 -19.74 7.74
N CYS A 341 -4.53 -19.59 7.73
CA CYS A 341 -3.68 -20.26 6.75
C CYS A 341 -3.82 -21.78 6.84
N SER A 342 -4.27 -22.38 5.73
CA SER A 342 -4.60 -23.81 5.63
C SER A 342 -3.67 -24.56 4.68
N HIS A 343 -3.13 -23.89 3.65
CA HIS A 343 -2.25 -24.46 2.63
C HIS A 343 -0.77 -24.17 2.93
N TYR A 344 0.08 -25.16 2.68
CA TYR A 344 1.53 -25.10 2.89
C TYR A 344 2.21 -25.94 1.80
N ALA A 345 3.41 -25.57 1.35
CA ALA A 345 4.23 -26.42 0.48
C ALA A 345 5.70 -26.34 0.89
N LYS A 346 6.46 -27.42 0.73
CA LYS A 346 7.91 -27.37 0.91
C LYS A 346 8.54 -26.58 -0.25
N ILE A 347 9.46 -25.66 0.04
CA ILE A 347 10.20 -24.96 -1.01
C ILE A 347 11.16 -25.96 -1.68
N VAL A 348 11.12 -26.04 -3.01
CA VAL A 348 11.88 -27.03 -3.80
C VAL A 348 13.37 -26.96 -3.47
N ASP A 349 13.96 -25.76 -3.61
CA ASP A 349 15.36 -25.46 -3.30
C ASP A 349 15.52 -24.82 -1.91
N ALA A 350 14.84 -25.35 -0.91
CA ALA A 350 14.89 -24.84 0.47
C ALA A 350 16.34 -24.72 1.00
N PRO A 351 16.71 -23.62 1.68
CA PRO A 351 18.01 -23.47 2.30
C PRO A 351 18.27 -24.56 3.34
N ARG A 352 19.51 -25.06 3.39
CA ARG A 352 19.90 -26.15 4.31
C ARG A 352 20.11 -25.63 5.74
N VAL A 353 19.01 -25.36 6.44
CA VAL A 353 19.02 -24.76 7.79
C VAL A 353 19.14 -25.85 8.89
N PRO A 354 20.06 -25.71 9.87
CA PRO A 354 20.17 -26.63 10.99
C PRO A 354 19.02 -26.42 12.01
N LEU A 355 17.90 -27.12 11.79
CA LEU A 355 16.74 -27.10 12.69
C LEU A 355 17.15 -27.50 14.13
N ARG A 356 16.83 -26.64 15.10
CA ARG A 356 17.13 -26.91 16.53
C ARG A 356 16.01 -27.70 17.23
N LEU A 357 14.76 -27.51 16.82
CA LEU A 357 13.59 -28.19 17.41
C LEU A 357 13.46 -29.61 16.86
N ASN A 358 13.45 -30.62 17.75
CA ASN A 358 13.26 -32.02 17.35
C ASN A 358 11.87 -32.28 16.75
N SER A 359 10.84 -31.55 17.19
CA SER A 359 9.50 -31.59 16.58
C SER A 359 9.50 -31.09 15.14
N ALA A 360 10.25 -30.03 14.82
CA ALA A 360 10.40 -29.53 13.46
C ALA A 360 11.18 -30.51 12.56
N LYS A 361 12.21 -31.18 13.09
CA LYS A 361 12.90 -32.27 12.35
C LYS A 361 11.96 -33.45 12.05
N SER A 362 11.14 -33.84 13.03
CA SER A 362 10.16 -34.92 12.86
C SER A 362 9.12 -34.56 11.80
N LEU A 363 8.54 -33.36 11.92
CA LEU A 363 7.53 -32.87 10.98
C LEU A 363 8.11 -32.71 9.56
N LEU A 364 9.33 -32.18 9.41
CA LEU A 364 9.98 -32.09 8.10
C LEU A 364 10.19 -33.47 7.48
N LYS A 365 10.63 -34.46 8.26
CA LYS A 365 10.73 -35.85 7.77
C LYS A 365 9.37 -36.39 7.32
N THR A 366 8.29 -36.09 8.04
CA THR A 366 6.94 -36.46 7.61
C THR A 366 6.56 -35.76 6.31
N ILE A 367 6.81 -34.45 6.17
CA ILE A 367 6.56 -33.69 4.93
C ILE A 367 7.34 -34.28 3.76
N ASP A 368 8.66 -34.50 3.92
CA ASP A 368 9.52 -35.12 2.91
C ASP A 368 9.02 -36.50 2.47
N THR A 369 8.52 -37.31 3.40
CA THR A 369 8.07 -38.69 3.14
C THR A 369 6.65 -38.77 2.59
N LYS A 370 5.77 -37.81 2.90
CA LYS A 370 4.33 -37.87 2.59
C LYS A 370 3.89 -36.94 1.47
N PHE A 371 4.56 -35.81 1.28
CA PHE A 371 4.19 -34.77 0.31
C PHE A 371 5.36 -34.37 -0.60
N GLY A 372 6.61 -34.49 -0.12
CA GLY A 372 7.78 -34.02 -0.85
C GLY A 372 7.70 -32.51 -1.04
N THR A 373 7.56 -32.05 -2.28
CA THR A 373 7.33 -30.64 -2.66
C THR A 373 5.89 -30.34 -3.07
N LEU A 374 4.99 -31.35 -3.09
CA LEU A 374 3.57 -31.13 -3.35
C LEU A 374 2.94 -30.30 -2.21
N PRO A 375 2.01 -29.36 -2.52
CA PRO A 375 1.26 -28.66 -1.50
C PRO A 375 0.41 -29.61 -0.64
N PHE A 376 0.30 -29.29 0.64
CA PHE A 376 -0.49 -30.00 1.64
C PHE A 376 -1.26 -29.02 2.54
N CYS A 377 -2.20 -29.54 3.33
CA CYS A 377 -2.93 -28.73 4.32
C CYS A 377 -2.89 -29.37 5.71
N ARG A 378 -3.36 -28.62 6.73
CA ARG A 378 -3.42 -29.10 8.12
C ARG A 378 -4.18 -30.42 8.26
N ARG A 379 -5.33 -30.57 7.57
CA ARG A 379 -6.10 -31.82 7.53
C ARG A 379 -5.29 -33.02 7.00
N TYR A 380 -4.27 -32.79 6.16
CA TYR A 380 -3.45 -33.89 5.63
C TYR A 380 -2.39 -34.32 6.64
N LEU A 381 -1.86 -33.38 7.42
CA LEU A 381 -1.04 -33.69 8.61
C LEU A 381 -1.86 -34.48 9.63
N ASP A 382 -3.08 -34.04 9.94
CA ASP A 382 -4.00 -34.75 10.83
C ASP A 382 -4.26 -36.19 10.32
N ARG A 383 -4.55 -36.35 9.02
CA ARG A 383 -4.81 -37.67 8.38
C ARG A 383 -3.61 -38.62 8.43
N VAL A 384 -2.37 -38.13 8.34
CA VAL A 384 -1.17 -38.98 8.45
C VAL A 384 -0.73 -39.24 9.90
N GLY A 385 -1.49 -38.74 10.89
CA GLY A 385 -1.28 -38.99 12.32
C GLY A 385 -0.40 -37.97 13.04
N GLU A 386 -0.05 -36.86 12.40
CA GLU A 386 0.64 -35.75 13.09
C GLU A 386 -0.33 -35.05 14.05
N SER A 387 0.17 -34.62 15.21
CA SER A 387 -0.62 -33.85 16.17
C SER A 387 0.23 -32.82 16.91
N LYS A 388 -0.38 -31.72 17.35
CA LYS A 388 0.32 -30.59 18.02
C LYS A 388 1.46 -29.99 17.18
N TYR A 389 1.42 -30.16 15.87
CA TYR A 389 2.49 -29.80 14.93
C TYR A 389 2.58 -28.30 14.62
N LEU A 390 1.58 -27.47 14.97
CA LEU A 390 1.53 -26.05 14.57
C LEU A 390 2.81 -25.26 14.94
N LEU A 391 3.38 -25.48 16.13
CA LEU A 391 4.64 -24.82 16.53
C LEU A 391 5.83 -25.26 15.65
N ALA A 392 5.87 -26.54 15.26
CA ALA A 392 6.88 -27.08 14.37
C ALA A 392 6.69 -26.58 12.93
N LEU A 393 5.45 -26.52 12.44
CA LEU A 393 5.10 -26.02 11.12
C LEU A 393 5.46 -24.53 10.98
N ASN A 394 5.05 -23.70 11.94
CA ASN A 394 5.42 -22.28 11.98
C ASN A 394 6.95 -22.09 12.04
N HIS A 395 7.68 -22.96 12.73
CA HIS A 395 9.15 -22.91 12.73
C HIS A 395 9.74 -23.26 11.35
N LEU A 396 9.21 -24.27 10.65
CA LEU A 396 9.66 -24.59 9.28
C LEU A 396 9.39 -23.44 8.30
N VAL A 397 8.28 -22.73 8.47
CA VAL A 397 7.96 -21.50 7.71
C VAL A 397 8.94 -20.38 8.03
N GLN A 398 9.18 -20.08 9.32
CA GLN A 398 10.15 -19.08 9.76
C GLN A 398 11.60 -19.38 9.35
N GLN A 399 11.95 -20.63 9.00
CA GLN A 399 13.27 -21.01 8.50
C GLN A 399 13.33 -21.08 6.96
N GLY A 400 12.26 -20.71 6.25
CA GLY A 400 12.19 -20.74 4.79
C GLY A 400 12.26 -22.15 4.19
N VAL A 401 11.89 -23.18 4.95
CA VAL A 401 11.87 -24.58 4.47
C VAL A 401 10.50 -24.95 3.88
N VAL A 402 9.45 -24.37 4.46
CA VAL A 402 8.06 -24.51 4.01
C VAL A 402 7.54 -23.10 3.73
N GLN A 403 6.81 -22.91 2.63
CA GLN A 403 6.05 -21.70 2.37
C GLN A 403 4.60 -21.93 2.82
N ASP A 404 4.02 -20.95 3.50
CA ASP A 404 2.60 -20.91 3.81
C ASP A 404 1.82 -20.11 2.77
N TYR A 405 0.60 -20.56 2.46
CA TYR A 405 -0.26 -19.98 1.41
C TYR A 405 -1.61 -19.64 2.06
N PRO A 406 -1.77 -18.41 2.60
CA PRO A 406 -3.01 -18.00 3.23
C PRO A 406 -4.13 -17.79 2.19
N PRO A 407 -5.41 -17.84 2.61
CA PRO A 407 -6.53 -17.49 1.74
C PRO A 407 -6.40 -16.08 1.15
N LEU A 408 -6.61 -15.97 -0.16
CA LEU A 408 -6.43 -14.73 -0.92
C LEU A 408 -7.80 -14.09 -1.18
N CYS A 409 -8.01 -12.86 -0.68
CA CYS A 409 -9.32 -12.21 -0.63
C CYS A 409 -9.34 -10.81 -1.26
N ASP A 410 -10.30 -10.58 -2.16
CA ASP A 410 -10.71 -9.25 -2.61
C ASP A 410 -11.56 -8.55 -1.51
N GLN A 411 -12.01 -7.33 -1.77
CA GLN A 411 -12.77 -6.48 -0.87
C GLN A 411 -13.99 -7.22 -0.29
N LEU A 412 -14.19 -7.12 1.02
CA LEU A 412 -15.34 -7.72 1.71
C LEU A 412 -16.67 -7.25 1.09
N GLY A 413 -17.51 -8.22 0.72
CA GLY A 413 -18.79 -7.96 0.04
C GLY A 413 -18.74 -8.04 -1.49
N SER A 414 -17.55 -8.15 -2.09
CA SER A 414 -17.42 -8.54 -3.50
C SER A 414 -17.69 -10.03 -3.72
N MET A 415 -17.92 -10.41 -4.97
CA MET A 415 -17.89 -11.80 -5.41
C MET A 415 -16.74 -12.01 -6.38
N THR A 416 -16.07 -13.16 -6.24
CA THR A 416 -15.02 -13.62 -7.15
C THR A 416 -15.40 -14.98 -7.74
N ALA A 417 -15.07 -15.21 -9.00
CA ALA A 417 -15.20 -16.49 -9.70
C ALA A 417 -13.87 -16.89 -10.34
N GLN A 418 -13.61 -18.19 -10.46
CA GLN A 418 -12.43 -18.82 -11.08
C GLN A 418 -12.88 -19.88 -12.10
N PHE A 419 -12.16 -19.98 -13.21
CA PHE A 419 -12.17 -21.14 -14.10
C PHE A 419 -10.74 -21.43 -14.55
N GLU A 420 -10.43 -22.70 -14.80
CA GLU A 420 -9.06 -23.10 -15.12
C GLU A 420 -8.96 -24.44 -15.85
N HIS A 421 -7.98 -24.52 -16.77
CA HIS A 421 -7.50 -25.78 -17.33
C HIS A 421 -5.96 -25.88 -17.39
N THR A 422 -5.42 -27.03 -16.98
CA THR A 422 -4.09 -27.47 -17.43
C THR A 422 -4.06 -27.71 -18.94
N ILE A 423 -3.13 -27.03 -19.62
CA ILE A 423 -2.72 -27.30 -21.00
C ILE A 423 -1.33 -27.92 -21.06
N LEU A 424 -1.08 -28.71 -22.10
CA LEU A 424 0.22 -29.28 -22.44
C LEU A 424 0.63 -28.83 -23.84
N LEU A 425 1.84 -28.28 -23.97
CA LEU A 425 2.41 -27.82 -25.24
C LEU A 425 3.24 -28.93 -25.89
N ARG A 426 2.58 -29.92 -26.52
CA ARG A 426 3.24 -31.07 -27.16
C ARG A 426 3.99 -30.60 -28.41
N PRO A 427 5.02 -31.33 -28.90
CA PRO A 427 5.79 -30.93 -30.08
C PRO A 427 4.95 -30.63 -31.34
N THR A 428 3.82 -31.33 -31.49
CA THR A 428 2.92 -31.27 -32.65
C THR A 428 1.66 -30.43 -32.42
N VAL A 429 1.07 -30.45 -31.22
CA VAL A 429 -0.26 -29.90 -30.89
C VAL A 429 -0.35 -29.43 -29.43
N LYS A 430 -1.32 -28.57 -29.12
CA LYS A 430 -1.70 -28.24 -27.74
C LYS A 430 -2.78 -29.20 -27.24
N GLU A 431 -2.67 -29.73 -26.03
CA GLU A 431 -3.69 -30.59 -25.41
C GLU A 431 -4.24 -29.96 -24.11
N VAL A 432 -5.53 -29.61 -24.10
CA VAL A 432 -6.25 -29.10 -22.94
C VAL A 432 -6.74 -30.30 -22.12
N SER A 433 -5.93 -30.70 -21.14
CA SER A 433 -6.13 -31.94 -20.39
C SER A 433 -7.41 -31.92 -19.53
N GLY A 434 -7.79 -30.75 -18.99
CA GLY A 434 -8.97 -30.59 -18.14
C GLY A 434 -10.34 -30.76 -18.80
N ASN A 435 -10.40 -30.95 -20.13
CA ASN A 435 -11.63 -30.92 -20.92
C ASN A 435 -11.82 -32.16 -21.82
N ARG A 436 -13.04 -32.34 -22.38
CA ARG A 436 -13.35 -33.36 -23.38
C ARG A 436 -14.50 -32.89 -24.29
N ILE A 437 -14.25 -32.83 -25.60
CA ILE A 437 -15.23 -32.49 -26.67
C ILE A 437 -16.51 -33.34 -26.51
N PRO A 438 -17.72 -32.71 -26.48
CA PRO A 438 -18.32 -32.12 -27.68
C PRO A 438 -18.88 -30.69 -27.52
N ILE A 439 -18.53 -29.82 -28.48
CA ILE A 439 -19.26 -28.58 -28.78
C ILE A 439 -20.26 -28.86 -29.91
N PRO A 440 -21.59 -28.74 -29.67
CA PRO A 440 -22.57 -28.57 -30.74
C PRO A 440 -22.84 -27.08 -30.97
N ASN A 441 -22.65 -26.63 -32.21
CA ASN A 441 -23.03 -25.33 -32.80
C ASN A 441 -23.86 -24.36 -31.93
N LEU A 442 -23.31 -23.17 -31.69
CA LEU A 442 -24.09 -21.93 -31.67
C LEU A 442 -23.78 -21.10 -32.94
N SER A 443 -24.41 -21.49 -34.05
CA SER A 443 -24.29 -20.81 -35.34
C SER A 443 -25.65 -20.29 -35.80
N SER A 444 -26.11 -19.14 -35.28
CA SER A 444 -27.06 -18.26 -35.96
C SER A 444 -27.37 -16.98 -35.17
N HIS A 445 -26.66 -15.88 -35.47
CA HIS A 445 -27.31 -14.69 -36.02
C HIS A 445 -26.24 -13.78 -36.65
N PRO A 446 -26.48 -13.19 -37.84
CA PRO A 446 -25.46 -12.43 -38.56
C PRO A 446 -25.49 -10.95 -38.17
N LEU A 447 -24.32 -10.33 -37.93
CA LEU A 447 -23.96 -8.94 -38.31
C LEU A 447 -22.56 -8.49 -37.80
N THR A 448 -21.50 -9.30 -37.99
CA THR A 448 -20.12 -8.88 -37.64
C THR A 448 -19.07 -9.48 -38.60
N SER A 449 -19.17 -9.14 -39.89
CA SER A 449 -18.12 -9.45 -40.86
C SER A 449 -17.98 -8.34 -41.91
N MET A 450 -17.48 -7.17 -41.47
CA MET A 450 -17.12 -6.09 -42.38
C MET A 450 -16.15 -5.04 -41.79
N PHE A 451 -15.06 -5.44 -41.10
CA PHE A 451 -14.01 -4.45 -40.72
C PHE A 451 -12.55 -4.93 -40.67
N PHE A 452 -12.23 -6.23 -40.63
CA PHE A 452 -10.86 -6.71 -40.41
C PHE A 452 -10.04 -7.05 -41.68
N TRP A 453 -10.34 -6.42 -42.81
CA TRP A 453 -9.58 -6.64 -44.06
C TRP A 453 -9.28 -5.33 -44.81
N LEU A 454 -8.37 -4.53 -44.27
CA LEU A 454 -7.54 -3.56 -44.99
C LEU A 454 -6.42 -3.03 -44.07
N PHE A 455 -5.26 -2.71 -44.67
CA PHE A 455 -4.04 -2.19 -44.02
C PHE A 455 -3.19 -3.18 -43.19
N SER A 456 -2.48 -4.04 -43.91
CA SER A 456 -1.10 -4.39 -43.57
C SER A 456 -0.14 -3.78 -44.60
N ARG A 457 1.10 -3.46 -44.16
CA ARG A 457 2.27 -2.94 -44.90
C ARG A 457 2.38 -1.43 -45.15
N SER A 458 3.34 -0.79 -44.49
CA SER A 458 4.50 -0.14 -45.15
C SER A 458 5.64 0.19 -44.16
N LYS A 459 6.80 0.59 -44.69
CA LYS A 459 8.15 0.56 -44.08
C LYS A 459 8.47 1.78 -43.16
N PRO A 460 9.54 1.71 -42.32
CA PRO A 460 9.94 2.81 -41.43
C PRO A 460 10.62 3.97 -42.17
N LEU A 461 10.54 5.18 -41.59
CA LEU A 461 11.30 6.37 -42.00
C LEU A 461 11.64 7.29 -40.82
N SER A 462 12.64 8.15 -41.06
CA SER A 462 13.45 8.93 -40.12
C SER A 462 12.73 10.14 -39.46
N PRO A 463 13.30 10.74 -38.37
CA PRO A 463 12.62 11.79 -37.60
C PRO A 463 12.74 13.20 -38.22
N PRO A 464 11.73 14.07 -38.06
CA PRO A 464 11.78 15.49 -38.43
C PRO A 464 11.98 16.45 -37.23
N ALA A 465 12.33 17.70 -37.53
CA ALA A 465 12.67 18.79 -36.60
C ALA A 465 11.42 19.61 -36.14
N PRO A 466 11.53 20.51 -35.13
CA PRO A 466 10.36 21.07 -34.44
C PRO A 466 9.69 22.28 -35.14
N ASN A 467 8.46 22.58 -34.69
CA ASN A 467 7.57 23.71 -35.04
C ASN A 467 6.61 23.52 -36.25
N GLN A 468 5.55 22.73 -36.06
CA GLN A 468 4.25 22.89 -36.72
C GLN A 468 3.10 22.60 -35.73
N PRO A 469 1.87 23.14 -35.96
CA PRO A 469 0.77 23.01 -35.00
C PRO A 469 0.19 21.58 -34.94
N LEU A 470 -0.33 21.21 -33.76
CA LEU A 470 -0.79 19.86 -33.42
C LEU A 470 -1.86 19.33 -34.39
N SER A 471 -1.77 18.02 -34.65
CA SER A 471 -2.54 17.29 -35.63
C SER A 471 -3.86 16.74 -35.07
N ILE A 472 -4.72 16.23 -35.95
CA ILE A 472 -5.98 15.57 -35.55
C ILE A 472 -5.73 14.32 -34.68
N ARG A 473 -4.55 13.69 -34.79
CA ARG A 473 -4.18 12.52 -33.99
C ARG A 473 -3.94 12.87 -32.52
N ASP A 474 -3.48 14.09 -32.25
CA ASP A 474 -3.25 14.61 -30.89
C ASP A 474 -4.58 14.91 -30.18
N LYS A 475 -5.65 15.22 -30.93
CA LYS A 475 -7.01 15.34 -30.36
C LYS A 475 -7.60 13.98 -29.98
N GLN A 476 -7.24 12.91 -30.67
CA GLN A 476 -7.85 11.59 -30.47
C GLN A 476 -7.22 10.80 -29.31
N LEU A 477 -6.04 11.22 -28.83
CA LEU A 477 -5.43 10.78 -27.57
C LEU A 477 -6.00 11.50 -26.33
N HIS A 478 -6.80 12.55 -26.50
CA HIS A 478 -7.38 13.33 -25.40
C HIS A 478 -8.76 12.83 -24.92
N ASP A 479 -9.39 11.92 -25.66
CA ASP A 479 -10.76 11.44 -25.42
C ASP A 479 -10.82 10.04 -24.77
N ASP A 480 -9.70 9.50 -24.27
CA ASP A 480 -9.66 8.26 -23.48
C ASP A 480 -9.90 8.59 -21.99
N PRO A 481 -11.05 8.21 -21.41
CA PRO A 481 -11.43 8.59 -20.04
C PRO A 481 -10.58 7.94 -18.95
N ASP A 482 -9.86 6.85 -19.24
CA ASP A 482 -9.04 6.13 -18.25
C ASP A 482 -7.53 6.41 -18.40
N SER A 483 -7.14 7.34 -19.30
CA SER A 483 -5.74 7.74 -19.49
C SER A 483 -5.19 8.64 -18.36
N LEU A 484 -3.88 8.57 -18.07
CA LEU A 484 -3.20 9.49 -17.13
C LEU A 484 -3.49 10.98 -17.44
N THR A 485 -3.68 11.31 -18.72
CA THR A 485 -4.06 12.65 -19.16
C THR A 485 -5.46 13.06 -18.69
N SER A 486 -6.42 12.13 -18.59
CA SER A 486 -7.75 12.38 -18.01
C SER A 486 -7.67 12.64 -16.49
N PHE A 487 -6.87 11.86 -15.77
CA PHE A 487 -6.64 12.05 -14.34
C PHE A 487 -6.02 13.42 -14.05
N LEU A 488 -4.97 13.79 -14.79
CA LEU A 488 -4.35 15.11 -14.67
C LEU A 488 -5.29 16.23 -15.09
N HIS A 489 -6.22 16.00 -16.03
CA HIS A 489 -7.24 16.98 -16.45
C HIS A 489 -8.18 17.41 -15.31
N HIS A 490 -8.48 16.53 -14.33
CA HIS A 490 -9.21 16.94 -13.13
C HIS A 490 -8.44 17.99 -12.29
N TYR A 491 -7.12 18.08 -12.45
CA TYR A 491 -6.25 19.07 -11.80
C TYR A 491 -5.74 20.16 -12.75
N THR A 492 -6.25 20.30 -13.98
CA THR A 492 -5.88 21.43 -14.87
C THR A 492 -6.71 22.69 -14.64
N THR A 493 -7.86 22.58 -13.97
CA THR A 493 -8.86 23.66 -13.89
C THR A 493 -9.14 24.05 -12.44
N PRO A 494 -8.42 25.05 -11.89
CA PRO A 494 -8.75 25.66 -10.61
C PRO A 494 -10.22 26.09 -10.51
N GLY A 495 -10.82 25.92 -9.34
CA GLY A 495 -12.25 26.14 -9.09
C GLY A 495 -13.14 24.92 -9.31
N VAL A 496 -12.66 23.85 -9.96
CA VAL A 496 -13.40 22.58 -10.12
C VAL A 496 -12.79 21.52 -9.22
N THR A 497 -13.61 20.84 -8.41
CA THR A 497 -13.18 19.73 -7.56
C THR A 497 -13.18 18.41 -8.33
N PRO A 498 -12.17 17.54 -8.15
CA PRO A 498 -12.20 16.18 -8.70
C PRO A 498 -13.43 15.39 -8.22
N PRO A 499 -13.96 14.42 -9.00
CA PRO A 499 -15.13 13.64 -8.61
C PRO A 499 -14.99 12.91 -7.27
N SER A 500 -13.77 12.49 -6.92
CA SER A 500 -13.39 11.79 -5.69
C SER A 500 -13.04 12.70 -4.50
N ALA A 501 -13.21 14.02 -4.61
CA ALA A 501 -12.94 14.96 -3.51
C ALA A 501 -13.70 14.58 -2.22
N ARG A 502 -12.95 14.47 -1.11
CA ARG A 502 -13.48 14.13 0.23
C ARG A 502 -13.79 15.38 1.06
N SER A 503 -13.12 16.50 0.79
CA SER A 503 -13.42 17.81 1.40
C SER A 503 -14.63 18.47 0.73
N ASP A 504 -15.67 18.82 1.51
CA ASP A 504 -16.78 19.66 1.05
C ASP A 504 -16.35 21.15 1.04
N PRO A 505 -16.29 21.83 -0.12
CA PRO A 505 -15.88 23.24 -0.19
C PRO A 505 -16.79 24.20 0.59
N LYS A 506 -18.00 23.75 0.97
CA LYS A 506 -18.97 24.52 1.76
C LYS A 506 -18.88 24.23 3.26
N LEU A 507 -17.97 23.35 3.68
CA LEU A 507 -17.72 23.07 5.08
C LEU A 507 -17.30 24.36 5.81
N ARG A 508 -17.85 24.55 7.01
CA ARG A 508 -17.52 25.69 7.86
C ARG A 508 -16.68 25.23 9.06
N PRO A 509 -15.69 26.03 9.50
CA PRO A 509 -14.95 25.76 10.72
C PRO A 509 -15.91 25.57 11.91
N GLN A 510 -15.75 24.47 12.64
CA GLN A 510 -16.55 24.21 13.84
C GLN A 510 -15.92 24.91 15.06
N ALA A 511 -16.77 25.41 15.96
CA ALA A 511 -16.29 25.97 17.22
C ALA A 511 -15.78 24.86 18.15
N PRO A 512 -14.67 25.06 18.87
CA PRO A 512 -14.18 24.07 19.83
C PRO A 512 -15.18 23.87 20.97
N HIS A 513 -15.40 22.61 21.34
CA HIS A 513 -16.31 22.24 22.41
C HIS A 513 -15.69 22.55 23.78
N PRO A 514 -16.33 23.35 24.66
CA PRO A 514 -15.74 23.72 25.94
C PRO A 514 -15.62 22.50 26.87
N ILE A 515 -14.37 22.17 27.23
CA ILE A 515 -14.04 21.06 28.13
C ILE A 515 -14.51 21.42 29.54
N ARG A 516 -15.62 20.81 29.97
CA ARG A 516 -16.14 20.95 31.34
C ARG A 516 -15.38 20.01 32.30
N PRO A 517 -15.23 20.34 33.60
CA PRO A 517 -14.43 19.55 34.55
C PRO A 517 -14.80 18.07 34.64
N TRP A 518 -16.09 17.72 34.50
CA TRP A 518 -16.53 16.31 34.48
C TRP A 518 -16.11 15.54 33.21
N HIS A 519 -15.44 16.16 32.23
CA HIS A 519 -14.80 15.44 31.14
C HIS A 519 -13.43 14.85 31.54
N LEU A 520 -12.88 15.17 32.72
CA LEU A 520 -11.60 14.63 33.20
C LEU A 520 -11.55 13.09 33.21
N TRP A 521 -12.65 12.40 33.53
CA TRP A 521 -12.67 10.92 33.50
C TRP A 521 -12.53 10.35 32.08
N LYS A 522 -12.92 11.09 31.03
CA LYS A 522 -12.77 10.65 29.65
C LYS A 522 -11.29 10.52 29.26
N TYR A 523 -10.41 11.38 29.78
CA TYR A 523 -8.96 11.23 29.58
C TYR A 523 -8.43 9.95 30.22
N GLY A 524 -8.90 9.60 31.42
CA GLY A 524 -8.56 8.33 32.07
C GLY A 524 -9.00 7.12 31.24
N LEU A 525 -10.21 7.18 30.66
CA LEU A 525 -10.70 6.14 29.74
C LEU A 525 -9.87 6.07 28.45
N ILE A 526 -9.54 7.21 27.83
CA ILE A 526 -8.73 7.26 26.60
C ILE A 526 -7.32 6.77 26.86
N ALA A 527 -6.69 7.15 27.97
CA ALA A 527 -5.39 6.64 28.37
C ALA A 527 -5.42 5.12 28.58
N ALA A 528 -6.47 4.58 29.19
CA ALA A 528 -6.65 3.14 29.34
C ALA A 528 -6.86 2.43 27.98
N VAL A 529 -7.71 2.97 27.10
CA VAL A 529 -7.92 2.43 25.75
C VAL A 529 -6.63 2.46 24.94
N LYS A 530 -5.90 3.58 24.94
CA LYS A 530 -4.62 3.72 24.23
C LYS A 530 -3.52 2.83 24.82
N ALA A 531 -3.47 2.64 26.14
CA ALA A 531 -2.55 1.69 26.76
C ALA A 531 -2.86 0.24 26.32
N VAL A 532 -4.15 -0.13 26.21
CA VAL A 532 -4.56 -1.43 25.67
C VAL A 532 -4.25 -1.55 24.18
N GLU A 533 -4.52 -0.54 23.34
CA GLU A 533 -4.16 -0.55 21.91
C GLU A 533 -2.66 -0.74 21.71
N ILE A 534 -1.82 0.01 22.45
CA ILE A 534 -0.36 -0.10 22.41
C ILE A 534 0.09 -1.48 22.91
N ALA A 535 -0.46 -1.98 24.03
CA ALA A 535 -0.11 -3.30 24.55
C ALA A 535 -0.49 -4.42 23.56
N CYS A 536 -1.68 -4.36 22.96
CA CYS A 536 -2.12 -5.29 21.92
C CYS A 536 -1.24 -5.19 20.66
N ALA A 537 -0.83 -3.99 20.24
CA ALA A 537 0.06 -3.82 19.09
C ALA A 537 1.48 -4.33 19.36
N VAL A 538 2.01 -4.12 20.57
CA VAL A 538 3.31 -4.65 21.01
C VAL A 538 3.26 -6.18 21.09
N LEU A 539 2.23 -6.76 21.72
CA LEU A 539 2.00 -8.20 21.71
C LEU A 539 1.85 -8.73 20.29
N SER A 540 1.13 -8.01 19.43
CA SER A 540 0.93 -8.41 18.04
C SER A 540 2.25 -8.45 17.27
N HIS A 541 3.10 -7.44 17.46
CA HIS A 541 4.43 -7.36 16.89
C HIS A 541 5.31 -8.53 17.33
N GLN A 542 5.25 -8.92 18.62
CA GLN A 542 6.06 -10.03 19.14
C GLN A 542 5.56 -11.41 18.71
N ILE A 543 4.27 -11.58 18.41
CA ILE A 543 3.66 -12.87 18.07
C ILE A 543 3.57 -13.10 16.55
N TRP A 544 3.15 -12.08 15.79
CA TRP A 544 2.90 -12.16 14.34
C TRP A 544 3.86 -11.31 13.49
N GLY A 545 4.76 -10.54 14.12
CA GLY A 545 5.65 -9.61 13.44
C GLY A 545 5.07 -8.21 13.26
N PRO A 546 5.88 -7.23 12.79
CA PRO A 546 5.43 -5.88 12.54
C PRO A 546 4.42 -5.80 11.39
N LYS A 547 3.57 -4.76 11.38
CA LYS A 547 2.62 -4.48 10.28
C LYS A 547 3.30 -4.26 8.92
N ARG A 548 4.53 -3.78 8.93
CA ARG A 548 5.36 -3.42 7.79
C ARG A 548 6.77 -3.92 8.08
N LYS A 549 7.48 -4.47 7.09
CA LYS A 549 8.72 -5.23 7.28
C LYS A 549 9.86 -4.36 7.83
N SER A 550 9.91 -3.07 7.49
CA SER A 550 10.91 -2.13 8.06
C SER A 550 10.66 -1.71 9.51
N TRP A 551 9.45 -1.95 10.05
CA TRP A 551 9.06 -1.34 11.31
C TRP A 551 9.64 -2.08 12.51
N GLY A 552 10.52 -1.40 13.25
CA GLY A 552 10.86 -1.76 14.62
C GLY A 552 9.67 -1.65 15.59
N ILE A 553 9.91 -2.03 16.85
CA ILE A 553 8.88 -1.92 17.90
C ILE A 553 8.53 -0.45 18.17
N GLU A 554 9.50 0.44 17.99
CA GLU A 554 9.38 1.91 18.06
C GLU A 554 8.30 2.43 17.10
N MET A 555 8.37 2.04 15.82
CA MET A 555 7.34 2.40 14.83
C MET A 555 5.97 1.86 15.23
N THR A 556 5.91 0.63 15.75
CA THR A 556 4.64 0.01 16.14
C THR A 556 3.99 0.73 17.32
N ILE A 557 4.78 1.25 18.26
CA ILE A 557 4.31 2.07 19.38
C ILE A 557 3.87 3.44 18.87
N ILE A 558 4.68 4.12 18.05
CA ILE A 558 4.38 5.45 17.50
C ILE A 558 3.10 5.43 16.65
N ASN A 559 2.98 4.51 15.71
CA ASN A 559 1.77 4.32 14.90
C ASN A 559 0.55 4.05 15.79
N SER A 560 0.63 3.14 16.75
CA SER A 560 -0.50 2.83 17.65
C SER A 560 -0.91 4.00 18.55
N LEU A 561 0.06 4.82 18.99
CA LEU A 561 -0.17 6.00 19.81
C LEU A 561 -0.87 7.10 19.01
N MET A 562 -0.34 7.45 17.82
CA MET A 562 -0.83 8.58 17.01
C MET A 562 -2.10 8.25 16.23
N ARG A 563 -2.22 7.02 15.70
CA ARG A 563 -3.35 6.63 14.84
C ARG A 563 -4.68 6.70 15.61
N GLY A 564 -5.68 7.33 15.02
CA GLY A 564 -7.00 7.50 15.63
C GLY A 564 -7.05 8.52 16.77
N ALA A 565 -6.01 9.33 17.00
CA ALA A 565 -6.04 10.40 18.01
C ALA A 565 -7.13 11.46 17.71
N ASN A 566 -7.47 11.67 16.43
CA ASN A 566 -8.61 12.46 15.98
C ASN A 566 -9.96 12.00 16.57
N ARG A 567 -10.16 10.71 16.88
CA ARG A 567 -11.39 10.21 17.53
C ARG A 567 -11.61 10.79 18.94
N HIS A 568 -10.62 11.52 19.45
CA HIS A 568 -10.64 12.18 20.76
C HIS A 568 -10.40 13.70 20.65
N SER A 569 -10.44 14.28 19.44
CA SER A 569 -10.32 15.72 19.17
C SER A 569 -11.29 16.56 20.00
N ALA A 570 -12.51 16.07 20.24
CA ALA A 570 -13.52 16.71 21.10
C ALA A 570 -13.08 16.99 22.55
N LEU A 571 -11.91 16.52 22.99
CA LEU A 571 -11.30 16.79 24.30
C LEU A 571 -9.98 17.56 24.22
N ILE A 572 -9.56 18.00 23.03
CA ILE A 572 -8.27 18.64 22.81
C ILE A 572 -8.49 19.88 21.93
N ASP A 573 -7.90 21.02 22.31
CA ASP A 573 -7.89 22.23 21.49
C ASP A 573 -6.56 22.37 20.73
N ILE A 574 -6.51 23.31 19.78
CA ILE A 574 -5.30 23.53 18.98
C ILE A 574 -4.11 23.98 19.85
N THR A 575 -4.38 24.72 20.93
CA THR A 575 -3.37 25.13 21.92
C THR A 575 -2.68 23.92 22.55
N THR A 576 -3.47 22.91 22.97
CA THR A 576 -2.96 21.68 23.56
C THR A 576 -2.17 20.86 22.54
N ILE A 577 -2.60 20.78 21.28
CA ILE A 577 -1.83 20.08 20.23
C ILE A 577 -0.49 20.76 20.00
N ARG A 578 -0.45 22.09 19.83
CA ARG A 578 0.80 22.84 19.66
C ARG A 578 1.73 22.69 20.86
N MET A 579 1.19 22.66 22.09
CA MET A 579 1.96 22.37 23.29
C MET A 579 2.55 20.96 23.27
N VAL A 580 1.78 19.94 22.90
CA VAL A 580 2.30 18.56 22.79
C VAL A 580 3.35 18.44 21.69
N MET A 581 3.15 19.08 20.54
CA MET A 581 4.14 19.14 19.46
C MET A 581 5.42 19.88 19.87
N SER A 582 5.34 20.95 20.66
CA SER A 582 6.53 21.66 21.13
C SER A 582 7.35 20.85 22.15
N LEU A 583 6.72 19.95 22.91
CA LEU A 583 7.43 19.00 23.78
C LEU A 583 8.30 18.00 22.99
N ALA A 584 8.05 17.77 21.69
CA ALA A 584 8.94 16.96 20.85
C ALA A 584 10.35 17.61 20.73
N GLY A 585 10.45 18.93 20.87
CA GLY A 585 11.73 19.65 20.94
C GLY A 585 12.55 19.38 22.22
N LEU A 586 12.00 18.63 23.19
CA LEU A 586 12.74 18.11 24.35
C LEU A 586 13.37 16.74 24.09
N ALA A 587 13.08 16.09 22.95
CA ALA A 587 13.79 14.88 22.54
C ALA A 587 15.27 15.22 22.21
N PRO A 588 16.22 14.28 22.43
CA PRO A 588 17.61 14.50 22.08
C PRO A 588 17.75 14.82 20.59
N LEU A 589 18.26 16.01 20.27
CA LEU A 589 18.43 16.46 18.90
C LEU A 589 19.65 15.76 18.25
N PRO A 590 19.72 15.68 16.91
CA PRO A 590 20.94 15.28 16.22
C PRO A 590 22.10 16.21 16.59
N SER A 591 23.24 15.65 16.98
CA SER A 591 24.37 16.42 17.50
C SER A 591 25.14 17.23 16.45
N ASP A 592 25.93 18.18 16.96
CA ASP A 592 26.96 18.93 16.23
C ASP A 592 26.40 19.97 15.25
N ALA A 593 25.45 20.78 15.72
CA ALA A 593 24.97 21.96 15.02
C ALA A 593 24.97 23.22 15.91
N LEU A 594 25.18 24.36 15.27
CA LEU A 594 24.94 25.69 15.81
C LEU A 594 23.53 26.11 15.35
N VAL A 595 22.66 26.48 16.30
CA VAL A 595 21.29 26.92 16.05
C VAL A 595 21.11 28.30 16.67
N THR A 596 20.81 29.30 15.86
CA THR A 596 20.76 30.70 16.29
C THR A 596 19.40 31.33 15.92
N PRO A 597 18.53 31.59 16.91
CA PRO A 597 17.25 32.26 16.66
C PRO A 597 17.44 33.68 16.13
N VAL A 598 16.67 34.03 15.10
CA VAL A 598 16.64 35.34 14.45
C VAL A 598 15.21 35.85 14.37
N THR A 599 15.04 37.14 14.62
CA THR A 599 13.77 37.85 14.42
C THR A 599 13.98 38.95 13.38
N PHE A 600 13.09 39.07 12.40
CA PHE A 600 13.20 40.09 11.35
C PHE A 600 11.85 40.75 11.04
N ALA A 601 11.90 42.05 10.72
CA ALA A 601 10.72 42.83 10.39
C ALA A 601 10.23 42.58 8.96
N VAL A 602 8.93 42.33 8.81
CA VAL A 602 8.24 42.21 7.52
C VAL A 602 8.02 43.59 6.93
N ARG A 603 8.91 43.96 6.01
CA ARG A 603 8.83 45.20 5.24
C ARG A 603 7.70 45.13 4.21
N LYS A 604 7.10 46.28 3.93
CA LYS A 604 6.17 46.47 2.80
C LYS A 604 6.95 46.47 1.49
N ARG A 605 6.70 45.50 0.60
CA ARG A 605 7.46 45.25 -0.64
C ARG A 605 6.67 45.48 -1.93
N LYS A 606 5.42 45.95 -1.86
CA LYS A 606 4.49 46.07 -3.00
C LYS A 606 4.25 44.72 -3.67
N LEU A 607 3.90 43.71 -2.85
CA LEU A 607 3.65 42.36 -3.34
C LEU A 607 2.51 42.34 -4.37
N ARG A 608 2.57 41.34 -5.26
CA ARG A 608 1.72 41.21 -6.45
C ARG A 608 0.69 40.09 -6.23
N GLY A 609 -0.30 40.01 -7.11
CA GLY A 609 -1.32 38.96 -7.08
C GLY A 609 -2.09 38.90 -5.75
N ILE A 610 -2.38 37.69 -5.26
CA ILE A 610 -3.20 37.45 -4.07
C ILE A 610 -2.66 38.08 -2.77
N LEU A 611 -1.36 38.40 -2.71
CA LEU A 611 -0.71 38.97 -1.54
C LEU A 611 -0.75 40.50 -1.48
N ALA A 612 -1.20 41.18 -2.54
CA ALA A 612 -1.16 42.64 -2.63
C ALA A 612 -1.91 43.34 -1.48
N ASP A 613 -3.09 42.83 -1.09
CA ASP A 613 -3.87 43.39 0.03
C ASP A 613 -3.32 43.03 1.41
N TYR A 614 -2.53 41.96 1.52
CA TYR A 614 -1.81 41.62 2.76
C TYR A 614 -0.60 42.56 2.93
N ASP A 615 0.25 42.69 1.91
CA ASP A 615 1.38 43.62 1.91
C ASP A 615 0.94 45.09 2.07
N LYS A 616 -0.20 45.48 1.49
CA LYS A 616 -0.78 46.82 1.69
C LYS A 616 -1.08 47.12 3.15
N LYS A 617 -1.36 46.12 3.99
CA LYS A 617 -1.57 46.28 5.44
C LYS A 617 -0.26 46.33 6.23
N GLU A 618 0.87 45.89 5.66
CA GLU A 618 2.15 45.93 6.35
C GLU A 618 2.65 47.36 6.54
N THR A 619 3.12 47.60 7.77
CA THR A 619 3.70 48.86 8.26
C THR A 619 5.22 48.83 8.33
N GLY A 620 5.83 47.65 8.18
CA GLY A 620 7.25 47.44 8.50
C GLY A 620 7.53 47.14 9.98
N THR A 621 6.50 47.03 10.83
CA THR A 621 6.65 46.80 12.29
C THR A 621 6.22 45.41 12.76
N ARG A 622 5.69 44.57 11.86
CA ARG A 622 5.37 43.17 12.17
C ARG A 622 6.65 42.36 12.05
N GLU A 623 6.89 41.48 13.00
CA GLU A 623 8.07 40.60 13.01
C GLU A 623 7.69 39.16 12.63
N LEU A 624 8.68 38.43 12.10
CA LEU A 624 8.67 36.98 11.97
C LEU A 624 9.92 36.42 12.67
N THR A 625 9.77 35.24 13.26
CA THR A 625 10.84 34.48 13.90
C THR A 625 11.37 33.39 12.99
N GLY A 626 12.59 32.95 13.27
CA GLY A 626 13.22 31.79 12.65
C GLY A 626 14.54 31.47 13.32
N GLU A 627 15.32 30.62 12.68
CA GLU A 627 16.64 30.19 13.14
C GLU A 627 17.56 29.87 11.97
N TRP A 628 18.82 30.29 12.10
CA TRP A 628 19.91 29.73 11.30
C TRP A 628 20.35 28.40 11.94
N VAL A 629 20.47 27.36 11.13
CA VAL A 629 20.98 26.04 11.52
C VAL A 629 22.19 25.71 10.65
N VAL A 630 23.34 25.48 11.29
CA VAL A 630 24.62 25.25 10.62
C VAL A 630 25.34 24.07 11.26
N GLY A 631 25.77 23.09 10.45
CA GLY A 631 26.58 21.98 10.96
C GLY A 631 27.94 22.46 11.49
N ARG A 632 28.42 21.89 12.60
CA ARG A 632 29.68 22.28 13.26
C ARG A 632 30.90 22.24 12.32
N GLN A 633 30.94 21.28 11.39
CA GLN A 633 31.98 21.19 10.35
C GLN A 633 31.89 22.33 9.32
N THR A 634 30.70 22.64 8.82
CA THR A 634 30.42 23.76 7.93
C THR A 634 30.81 25.09 8.59
N TRP A 635 30.41 25.29 9.85
CA TRP A 635 30.77 26.48 10.63
C TRP A 635 32.29 26.62 10.84
N ALA A 636 32.97 25.53 11.23
CA ALA A 636 34.43 25.55 11.40
C ALA A 636 35.16 25.86 10.08
N ARG A 637 34.66 25.34 8.94
CA ARG A 637 35.15 25.66 7.59
C ARG A 637 34.97 27.16 7.28
N LEU A 638 33.76 27.70 7.46
CA LEU A 638 33.46 29.12 7.24
C LEU A 638 34.37 30.03 8.07
N GLN A 639 34.57 29.70 9.35
CA GLN A 639 35.48 30.42 10.24
C GLN A 639 36.95 30.37 9.76
N ALA A 640 37.43 29.23 9.27
CA ALA A 640 38.77 29.11 8.70
C ALA A 640 38.92 29.92 7.39
N GLU A 641 37.91 29.88 6.51
CA GLU A 641 37.87 30.66 5.27
C GLU A 641 37.83 32.18 5.55
N TRP A 642 37.01 32.62 6.51
CA TRP A 642 36.93 34.02 6.94
C TRP A 642 38.27 34.51 7.53
N LYS A 643 38.87 33.78 8.48
CA LYS A 643 40.20 34.12 9.05
C LYS A 643 41.28 34.19 7.96
N THR A 644 41.24 33.27 7.00
CA THR A 644 42.18 33.26 5.86
C THR A 644 41.97 34.48 4.95
N SER A 645 40.72 34.90 4.72
CA SER A 645 40.41 36.10 3.93
C SER A 645 40.91 37.39 4.60
N GLN A 646 40.81 37.49 5.92
CA GLN A 646 41.33 38.61 6.70
C GLN A 646 42.87 38.67 6.68
N MET A 647 43.54 37.52 6.84
CA MET A 647 45.01 37.44 6.79
C MET A 647 45.59 37.65 5.38
N GLY A 648 44.90 37.18 4.33
CA GLY A 648 45.32 37.33 2.94
C GLY A 648 45.39 38.77 2.45
N ASN A 649 44.71 39.71 3.13
CA ASN A 649 44.64 41.11 2.74
C ASN A 649 45.92 41.92 3.06
N LYS A 650 47.00 41.25 3.53
CA LYS A 650 48.27 41.90 3.91
C LYS A 650 49.49 41.53 3.07
N THR A 651 49.43 40.52 2.19
CA THR A 651 50.57 40.16 1.28
C THR A 651 50.20 39.11 0.23
N ARG A 652 49.81 39.51 -1.00
CA ARG A 652 50.22 38.89 -2.29
C ARG A 652 49.57 39.50 -3.54
N ASN A 653 50.22 39.30 -4.68
CA ASN A 653 49.75 39.69 -6.01
C ASN A 653 48.51 38.89 -6.46
N SER A 654 47.74 39.49 -7.38
CA SER A 654 46.35 39.17 -7.73
C SER A 654 46.11 37.94 -8.62
N SER A 655 47.10 37.07 -8.85
CA SER A 655 47.01 36.01 -9.87
C SER A 655 46.59 34.61 -9.37
N GLU A 656 46.62 34.33 -8.06
CA GLU A 656 46.24 33.02 -7.50
C GLU A 656 45.22 33.16 -6.35
N ARG A 657 44.09 33.81 -6.63
CA ARG A 657 42.94 33.80 -5.72
C ARG A 657 42.31 32.40 -5.77
N ARG A 658 42.67 31.53 -4.81
CA ARG A 658 42.15 30.15 -4.67
C ARG A 658 40.65 30.12 -4.96
N LYS A 659 40.19 29.18 -5.81
CA LYS A 659 38.75 28.94 -6.06
C LYS A 659 38.07 28.61 -4.73
N GLY A 660 37.39 29.59 -4.13
CA GLY A 660 36.58 29.38 -2.93
C GLY A 660 35.45 28.38 -3.22
N LYS A 661 35.07 27.60 -2.20
CA LYS A 661 33.87 26.76 -2.31
C LYS A 661 32.65 27.67 -2.46
N LYS A 662 31.68 27.23 -3.25
CA LYS A 662 30.47 28.00 -3.55
C LYS A 662 29.46 27.74 -2.44
N GLU A 663 29.01 28.83 -1.81
CA GLU A 663 28.19 28.80 -0.60
C GLU A 663 26.70 28.61 -0.90
N ARG A 664 26.01 27.92 0.03
CA ARG A 664 24.67 27.35 -0.20
C ARG A 664 23.76 27.66 0.97
N VAL A 665 22.58 28.18 0.67
CA VAL A 665 21.54 28.50 1.64
C VAL A 665 20.30 27.66 1.34
N ILE A 666 19.73 27.04 2.37
CA ILE A 666 18.46 26.32 2.27
C ILE A 666 17.40 27.10 3.04
N LEU A 667 16.38 27.61 2.36
CA LEU A 667 15.18 28.16 2.99
C LEU A 667 14.28 26.98 3.39
N TYR A 668 14.16 26.69 4.68
CA TYR A 668 13.34 25.60 5.19
C TYR A 668 11.98 26.09 5.68
N ILE A 669 10.93 25.55 5.07
CA ILE A 669 9.52 25.77 5.42
C ILE A 669 9.07 24.53 6.18
N HIS A 670 8.84 24.67 7.48
CA HIS A 670 8.45 23.54 8.33
C HIS A 670 7.05 23.01 7.96
N GLY A 671 6.82 21.72 8.15
CA GLY A 671 5.50 21.09 7.93
C GLY A 671 4.48 21.37 9.06
N GLY A 672 3.48 20.50 9.19
CA GLY A 672 2.45 20.57 10.25
C GLY A 672 1.10 21.13 9.78
N ALA A 673 0.75 20.93 8.51
CA ALA A 673 -0.53 21.30 7.88
C ALA A 673 -0.96 22.77 8.16
N TYR A 674 0.03 23.66 8.23
CA TYR A 674 -0.13 25.09 8.55
C TYR A 674 -0.75 25.46 9.91
N TYR A 675 -0.98 24.51 10.82
CA TYR A 675 -1.70 24.77 12.07
C TYR A 675 -1.02 24.29 13.36
N THR A 676 -0.02 23.40 13.31
CA THR A 676 0.47 22.67 14.52
C THR A 676 1.95 22.78 14.89
N SER A 677 2.85 23.11 13.95
CA SER A 677 4.31 22.94 14.15
C SER A 677 5.10 24.26 14.07
N SER A 678 6.41 24.18 14.26
CA SER A 678 7.35 25.30 14.20
C SER A 678 8.73 24.85 13.70
N SER A 679 9.60 25.80 13.36
CA SER A 679 11.01 25.57 13.02
C SER A 679 11.73 24.76 14.09
N ALA A 680 11.64 25.19 15.35
CA ALA A 680 12.27 24.54 16.50
C ALA A 680 11.79 23.09 16.73
N ALA A 681 10.51 22.79 16.44
CA ALA A 681 9.96 21.44 16.57
C ALA A 681 10.48 20.47 15.49
N GLN A 682 11.01 20.99 14.37
CA GLN A 682 11.52 20.19 13.24
C GLN A 682 13.05 20.26 13.11
N ARG A 683 13.76 20.58 14.20
CA ARG A 683 15.23 20.51 14.28
C ARG A 683 15.81 19.11 14.01
N THR A 684 15.01 18.07 14.22
CA THR A 684 15.32 16.69 13.81
C THR A 684 15.45 16.52 12.28
N ILE A 685 14.89 17.44 11.48
CA ILE A 685 15.10 17.51 10.02
C ILE A 685 16.12 18.60 9.66
N SER A 686 15.99 19.81 10.20
CA SER A 686 16.84 20.94 9.77
C SER A 686 18.32 20.74 10.10
N ILE A 687 18.66 20.07 11.21
CA ILE A 687 20.05 19.77 11.59
C ILE A 687 20.68 18.73 10.64
N PRO A 688 20.08 17.55 10.39
CA PRO A 688 20.58 16.63 9.36
C PRO A 688 20.63 17.28 7.97
N LEU A 689 19.63 18.08 7.58
CA LEU A 689 19.61 18.76 6.30
C LEU A 689 20.82 19.70 6.12
N ALA A 690 21.12 20.53 7.12
CA ALA A 690 22.32 21.39 7.11
C ALA A 690 23.62 20.58 7.01
N LYS A 691 23.71 19.49 7.80
CA LYS A 691 24.91 18.63 7.90
C LYS A 691 25.17 17.81 6.64
N TYR A 692 24.15 17.17 6.07
CA TYR A 692 24.28 16.33 4.88
C TYR A 692 24.57 17.18 3.65
N CYS A 693 23.90 18.32 3.48
CA CYS A 693 24.04 19.19 2.32
C CYS A 693 25.26 20.13 2.35
N ASP A 694 25.98 20.23 3.49
CA ASP A 694 27.03 21.24 3.76
C ASP A 694 26.55 22.67 3.45
N ALA A 695 25.40 23.02 4.03
CA ALA A 695 24.66 24.25 3.74
C ALA A 695 24.16 24.95 5.01
N ARG A 696 24.00 26.26 4.95
CA ARG A 696 23.30 27.05 5.97
C ARG A 696 21.80 26.90 5.78
N VAL A 697 21.08 26.37 6.76
CA VAL A 697 19.61 26.28 6.71
C VAL A 697 19.03 27.50 7.43
N PHE A 698 18.14 28.24 6.77
CA PHE A 698 17.31 29.28 7.37
C PHE A 698 15.89 28.73 7.51
N ALA A 699 15.52 28.30 8.72
CA ALA A 699 14.17 27.86 9.03
C ALA A 699 13.39 29.04 9.63
N PHE A 700 12.16 29.29 9.22
CA PHE A 700 11.35 30.38 9.78
C PHE A 700 9.97 29.89 10.20
N ASP A 701 9.37 30.56 11.17
CA ASP A 701 7.99 30.31 11.61
C ASP A 701 7.04 31.21 10.82
N TYR A 702 6.15 30.62 10.03
CA TYR A 702 4.99 31.33 9.49
C TYR A 702 3.85 31.36 10.53
N ARG A 703 2.97 32.36 10.46
CA ARG A 703 1.80 32.41 11.35
C ARG A 703 0.87 31.25 11.07
N LEU A 704 0.38 30.60 12.13
CA LEU A 704 -0.42 29.39 12.03
C LEU A 704 -1.93 29.68 11.91
N ALA A 705 -2.66 28.76 11.28
CA ALA A 705 -4.11 28.70 11.32
C ALA A 705 -4.61 28.12 12.66
N PRO A 706 -5.79 28.52 13.20
CA PRO A 706 -6.78 29.41 12.59
C PRO A 706 -6.50 30.92 12.72
N GLU A 707 -5.52 31.34 13.53
CA GLU A 707 -5.23 32.76 13.79
C GLU A 707 -4.76 33.52 12.53
N THR A 708 -4.17 32.82 11.58
CA THR A 708 -3.82 33.33 10.26
C THR A 708 -4.07 32.27 9.19
N GLN A 709 -5.19 32.44 8.49
CA GLN A 709 -5.64 31.58 7.38
C GLN A 709 -4.91 31.92 6.07
N PHE A 710 -4.98 31.01 5.08
CA PHE A 710 -4.49 31.25 3.72
C PHE A 710 -5.09 32.54 3.11
N PRO A 711 -4.30 33.41 2.44
CA PRO A 711 -2.89 33.26 2.05
C PRO A 711 -1.87 33.82 3.05
N GLY A 712 -2.22 33.99 4.33
CA GLY A 712 -1.33 34.54 5.35
C GLY A 712 0.01 33.80 5.54
N PRO A 713 0.04 32.46 5.61
CA PRO A 713 1.29 31.71 5.73
C PRO A 713 2.17 31.82 4.48
N LEU A 714 1.56 31.84 3.28
CA LEU A 714 2.25 32.12 2.01
C LEU A 714 2.88 33.51 2.01
N HIS A 715 2.23 34.52 2.60
CA HIS A 715 2.80 35.86 2.76
C HIS A 715 4.08 35.84 3.60
N ASP A 716 4.08 35.08 4.68
CA ASP A 716 5.25 34.96 5.57
C ASP A 716 6.39 34.21 4.88
N ALA A 717 6.08 33.17 4.10
CA ALA A 717 7.07 32.44 3.29
C ALA A 717 7.70 33.29 2.18
N VAL A 718 6.89 34.09 1.46
CA VAL A 718 7.39 35.07 0.50
C VAL A 718 8.22 36.16 1.19
N SER A 719 7.84 36.58 2.40
CA SER A 719 8.60 37.56 3.18
C SER A 719 9.96 37.03 3.62
N ALA A 720 10.05 35.75 4.02
CA ALA A 720 11.29 35.07 4.34
C ALA A 720 12.20 34.91 3.11
N TYR A 721 11.65 34.49 1.96
CA TYR A 721 12.42 34.42 0.71
C TYR A 721 12.98 35.80 0.29
N LEU A 722 12.16 36.85 0.36
CA LEU A 722 12.60 38.21 0.04
C LEU A 722 13.52 38.82 1.12
N ARG A 723 13.51 38.35 2.37
CA ARG A 723 14.55 38.66 3.38
C ARG A 723 15.91 38.14 2.91
N LEU A 724 15.98 36.90 2.42
CA LEU A 724 17.21 36.31 1.88
C LEU A 724 17.71 37.06 0.63
N VAL A 725 16.84 37.23 -0.38
CA VAL A 725 17.25 37.80 -1.68
C VAL A 725 17.45 39.31 -1.64
N VAL A 726 16.55 40.08 -1.01
CA VAL A 726 16.53 41.55 -1.12
C VAL A 726 17.24 42.23 0.05
N ASP A 727 17.09 41.72 1.27
CA ASP A 727 17.67 42.39 2.44
C ASP A 727 19.06 41.81 2.82
N LEU A 728 19.30 40.51 2.60
CA LEU A 728 20.60 39.86 2.76
C LEU A 728 21.39 39.77 1.45
N HIS A 729 20.84 40.16 0.30
CA HIS A 729 21.52 40.13 -1.00
C HIS A 729 22.08 38.73 -1.39
N ILE A 730 21.46 37.65 -0.90
CA ILE A 730 21.82 36.28 -1.28
C ILE A 730 21.35 36.04 -2.72
N PRO A 731 22.22 35.64 -3.66
CA PRO A 731 21.81 35.31 -5.02
C PRO A 731 20.76 34.19 -5.02
N PRO A 732 19.62 34.34 -5.74
CA PRO A 732 18.60 33.30 -5.88
C PRO A 732 19.17 31.95 -6.33
N SER A 733 20.20 31.97 -7.18
CA SER A 733 20.97 30.80 -7.65
C SER A 733 21.73 30.03 -6.55
N SER A 734 21.89 30.62 -5.36
CA SER A 734 22.53 29.99 -4.18
C SER A 734 21.51 29.51 -3.15
N ILE A 735 20.21 29.71 -3.40
CA ILE A 735 19.10 29.32 -2.51
C ILE A 735 18.45 28.04 -3.04
N VAL A 736 18.27 27.06 -2.17
CA VAL A 736 17.38 25.90 -2.36
C VAL A 736 16.20 26.05 -1.40
N ILE A 737 14.98 25.75 -1.83
CA ILE A 737 13.82 25.70 -0.92
C ILE A 737 13.60 24.26 -0.46
N ALA A 738 13.35 24.05 0.83
CA ALA A 738 13.01 22.74 1.38
C ALA A 738 11.71 22.80 2.19
N GLY A 739 10.80 21.84 1.97
CA GLY A 739 9.45 21.85 2.56
C GLY A 739 8.37 22.19 1.53
N ASP A 740 7.44 23.07 1.89
CA ASP A 740 6.29 23.44 1.04
C ASP A 740 6.63 24.51 -0.03
N THR A 741 5.77 24.70 -1.02
CA THR A 741 6.08 25.38 -2.29
C THR A 741 5.48 26.79 -2.43
N LEU A 742 6.27 27.83 -2.15
CA LEU A 742 5.95 29.19 -2.62
C LEU A 742 6.35 29.46 -4.10
N LEU A 743 6.92 28.45 -4.77
CA LEU A 743 7.58 28.56 -6.08
C LEU A 743 6.64 29.10 -7.17
N MET A 744 5.39 28.62 -7.22
CA MET A 744 4.38 29.10 -8.17
C MET A 744 4.11 30.59 -7.97
N TYR A 745 3.96 31.06 -6.73
CA TYR A 745 3.76 32.48 -6.46
C TYR A 745 4.95 33.32 -6.96
N LEU A 746 6.19 32.87 -6.74
CA LEU A 746 7.38 33.58 -7.23
C LEU A 746 7.39 33.70 -8.75
N ARG A 747 7.18 32.58 -9.47
CA ARG A 747 7.13 32.53 -10.93
C ARG A 747 6.02 33.43 -11.48
N ASP A 748 4.78 33.20 -11.05
CA ASP A 748 3.58 33.86 -11.59
C ASP A 748 3.62 35.38 -11.38
N ASN A 749 4.28 35.81 -10.29
CA ASN A 749 4.45 37.21 -9.97
C ASN A 749 5.79 37.79 -10.44
N LYS A 750 6.61 37.04 -11.21
CA LYS A 750 7.89 37.49 -11.78
C LYS A 750 8.87 38.03 -10.73
N TYR A 751 9.10 37.22 -9.70
CA TYR A 751 10.27 37.30 -8.84
C TYR A 751 11.32 36.30 -9.30
N ASP A 752 12.58 36.56 -8.99
CA ASP A 752 13.65 35.59 -9.25
C ASP A 752 13.36 34.28 -8.49
N LEU A 753 13.64 33.14 -9.13
CA LEU A 753 13.39 31.82 -8.59
C LEU A 753 14.63 31.27 -7.86
N PRO A 754 14.45 30.45 -6.81
CA PRO A 754 15.55 29.69 -6.22
C PRO A 754 16.12 28.69 -7.22
N SER A 755 17.34 28.23 -6.98
CA SER A 755 18.04 27.27 -7.83
C SER A 755 17.35 25.90 -7.97
N ALA A 756 16.72 25.42 -6.89
CA ALA A 756 16.10 24.09 -6.80
C ALA A 756 15.15 23.99 -5.60
N ALA A 757 14.40 22.89 -5.52
CA ALA A 757 13.52 22.56 -4.39
C ALA A 757 13.72 21.12 -3.86
N ILE A 758 13.43 20.91 -2.58
CA ILE A 758 13.42 19.62 -1.89
C ILE A 758 12.08 19.48 -1.15
N LEU A 759 11.17 18.67 -1.69
CA LEU A 759 9.84 18.46 -1.13
C LEU A 759 9.84 17.14 -0.36
N MET A 760 9.51 17.19 0.92
CA MET A 760 9.42 16.02 1.81
C MET A 760 7.97 15.83 2.20
N SER A 761 7.34 14.76 1.72
CA SER A 761 5.93 14.45 1.93
C SER A 761 4.98 15.67 1.74
N PRO A 762 5.06 16.41 0.61
CA PRO A 762 4.31 17.67 0.45
C PRO A 762 2.80 17.41 0.33
N TRP A 763 2.00 18.13 1.11
CA TRP A 763 0.54 18.11 1.01
C TRP A 763 0.09 19.08 -0.09
N VAL A 764 -0.45 18.55 -1.18
CA VAL A 764 -0.67 19.31 -2.42
C VAL A 764 -2.10 19.27 -2.96
N ASP A 765 -2.97 18.47 -2.34
CA ASP A 765 -4.40 18.42 -2.63
C ASP A 765 -5.27 18.60 -1.36
N LEU A 766 -5.75 19.82 -1.10
CA LEU A 766 -6.70 20.10 -0.02
C LEU A 766 -8.12 19.55 -0.29
N THR A 767 -8.41 19.08 -1.51
CA THR A 767 -9.67 18.36 -1.81
C THR A 767 -9.64 16.92 -1.30
N MET A 768 -8.45 16.41 -0.95
CA MET A 768 -8.21 15.06 -0.44
C MET A 768 -8.83 14.00 -1.35
N SER A 769 -8.52 14.05 -2.64
CA SER A 769 -9.21 13.29 -3.69
C SER A 769 -8.52 11.97 -4.10
N CYS A 770 -7.25 11.78 -3.76
CA CYS A 770 -6.46 10.57 -4.09
C CYS A 770 -6.83 9.33 -3.24
N GLU A 771 -6.46 8.12 -3.66
CA GLU A 771 -6.88 6.87 -3.00
C GLU A 771 -6.06 6.52 -1.76
N SER A 772 -4.76 6.87 -1.73
CA SER A 772 -3.86 6.66 -0.57
C SER A 772 -4.39 7.22 0.75
N TRP A 773 -5.28 8.22 0.72
CA TRP A 773 -5.99 8.70 1.91
C TRP A 773 -6.80 7.61 2.62
N ASP A 774 -7.37 6.65 1.89
CA ASP A 774 -8.09 5.49 2.44
C ASP A 774 -7.17 4.27 2.59
N SER A 775 -6.37 3.91 1.58
CA SER A 775 -5.57 2.67 1.62
C SER A 775 -4.38 2.74 2.59
N ASN A 776 -3.81 3.92 2.84
CA ASN A 776 -2.71 4.10 3.79
C ASN A 776 -3.15 4.60 5.19
N GLU A 777 -4.44 4.91 5.42
CA GLU A 777 -5.00 5.21 6.76
C GLU A 777 -4.59 4.20 7.86
N PRO A 778 -4.46 2.88 7.59
CA PRO A 778 -4.07 1.92 8.62
C PRO A 778 -2.62 2.03 9.10
N PHE A 779 -1.74 2.61 8.26
CA PHE A 779 -0.28 2.60 8.41
C PHE A 779 0.31 3.96 8.76
N ASP A 780 -0.30 5.05 8.30
CA ASP A 780 0.25 6.39 8.54
C ASP A 780 -0.03 6.92 9.97
N VAL A 781 0.66 7.99 10.33
CA VAL A 781 0.45 8.76 11.57
C VAL A 781 -0.48 9.97 11.37
N ILE A 782 -0.70 10.40 10.12
CA ILE A 782 -1.64 11.47 9.78
C ILE A 782 -3.08 10.95 9.92
N PRO A 783 -3.91 11.54 10.79
CA PRO A 783 -5.28 11.11 10.95
C PRO A 783 -6.17 11.65 9.82
N MET A 784 -7.09 10.82 9.32
CA MET A 784 -8.12 11.29 8.38
C MET A 784 -9.02 12.36 9.05
N PRO A 785 -9.15 13.57 8.50
CA PRO A 785 -10.04 14.59 9.02
C PRO A 785 -11.51 14.19 8.90
N ALA A 786 -12.27 14.30 9.99
CA ALA A 786 -13.72 14.23 9.92
C ALA A 786 -14.30 15.61 9.54
N PRO A 787 -15.40 15.69 8.77
CA PRO A 787 -16.03 16.97 8.42
C PRO A 787 -16.55 17.75 9.63
N ASP A 788 -16.99 17.06 10.68
CA ASP A 788 -17.55 17.64 11.91
C ASP A 788 -16.51 17.96 13.00
N ASP A 789 -15.21 17.77 12.72
CA ASP A 789 -14.13 18.03 13.68
C ASP A 789 -13.69 19.51 13.69
N HIS A 790 -13.62 20.13 14.88
CA HIS A 790 -13.07 21.49 15.05
C HIS A 790 -11.55 21.57 14.82
N LEU A 791 -10.86 20.42 14.70
CA LEU A 791 -9.45 20.30 14.34
C LEU A 791 -9.22 19.88 12.88
N ASN A 792 -10.25 19.90 12.03
CA ASN A 792 -10.11 19.63 10.59
C ASN A 792 -9.12 20.64 9.95
N PRO A 793 -7.96 20.17 9.42
CA PRO A 793 -6.88 21.07 9.00
C PRO A 793 -7.26 21.91 7.77
N VAL A 794 -8.05 21.38 6.83
CA VAL A 794 -8.49 22.13 5.64
C VAL A 794 -9.42 23.28 6.05
N ALA A 795 -10.39 22.99 6.93
CA ALA A 795 -11.31 23.99 7.44
C ALA A 795 -10.58 25.05 8.29
N LEU A 796 -9.62 24.66 9.13
CA LEU A 796 -8.81 25.62 9.89
C LEU A 796 -7.95 26.50 8.98
N TYR A 797 -7.28 25.93 7.97
CA TYR A 797 -6.36 26.64 7.08
C TYR A 797 -7.04 27.63 6.14
N LEU A 798 -8.18 27.24 5.54
CA LEU A 798 -8.89 28.05 4.56
C LEU A 798 -10.02 28.90 5.18
N GLY A 799 -10.53 28.50 6.34
CA GLY A 799 -11.57 29.21 7.07
C GLY A 799 -12.86 29.41 6.29
N GLU A 800 -13.43 30.61 6.38
CA GLU A 800 -14.64 31.00 5.63
C GLU A 800 -14.40 31.10 4.11
N ASN A 801 -13.14 31.06 3.65
CA ASN A 801 -12.77 31.17 2.23
C ASN A 801 -12.55 29.80 1.56
N MET A 802 -12.98 28.70 2.18
CA MET A 802 -12.78 27.33 1.67
C MET A 802 -13.27 27.16 0.23
N GLU A 803 -14.51 27.54 -0.10
CA GLU A 803 -15.07 27.49 -1.46
C GLU A 803 -14.25 28.28 -2.49
N LYS A 804 -13.54 29.33 -2.06
CA LYS A 804 -12.70 30.17 -2.93
C LYS A 804 -11.29 29.61 -3.14
N TYR A 805 -10.73 28.92 -2.15
CA TYR A 805 -9.29 28.60 -2.12
C TYR A 805 -8.95 27.10 -2.13
N MET A 806 -9.91 26.19 -1.94
CA MET A 806 -9.63 24.74 -1.83
C MET A 806 -8.94 24.13 -3.06
N THR A 807 -9.14 24.69 -4.26
CA THR A 807 -8.48 24.29 -5.52
C THR A 807 -7.62 25.41 -6.10
N HIS A 808 -7.25 26.41 -5.29
CA HIS A 808 -6.40 27.52 -5.72
C HIS A 808 -4.94 27.06 -5.79
N PRO A 809 -4.18 27.29 -6.89
CA PRO A 809 -2.83 26.75 -7.08
C PRO A 809 -1.84 26.96 -5.93
N TYR A 810 -1.82 28.13 -5.29
CA TYR A 810 -0.91 28.36 -4.15
C TYR A 810 -1.37 27.75 -2.79
N ALA A 811 -2.53 27.09 -2.74
CA ALA A 811 -3.06 26.40 -1.56
C ALA A 811 -3.13 24.88 -1.79
N SER A 812 -3.49 24.47 -3.01
CA SER A 812 -3.41 23.09 -3.51
C SER A 812 -2.53 23.06 -4.78
N PRO A 813 -1.18 23.01 -4.65
CA PRO A 813 -0.24 23.00 -5.77
C PRO A 813 -0.55 22.02 -6.88
N LEU A 814 -1.21 20.89 -6.60
CA LEU A 814 -1.57 19.92 -7.64
C LEU A 814 -2.48 20.51 -8.73
N PHE A 815 -3.26 21.56 -8.42
CA PHE A 815 -4.11 22.29 -9.38
C PHE A 815 -3.37 23.37 -10.19
N GLY A 816 -2.10 23.64 -9.90
CA GLY A 816 -1.30 24.68 -10.55
C GLY A 816 -0.64 24.25 -11.86
N ASP A 817 -0.20 25.24 -12.64
CA ASP A 817 0.78 25.03 -13.71
C ASP A 817 2.19 24.90 -13.11
N PHE A 818 3.01 24.01 -13.64
CA PHE A 818 4.39 23.74 -13.21
C PHE A 818 5.45 24.23 -14.20
N ALA A 819 5.06 24.72 -15.39
CA ALA A 819 6.01 25.16 -16.40
C ALA A 819 6.93 26.27 -15.86
N GLY A 820 8.23 26.16 -16.11
CA GLY A 820 9.23 27.14 -15.67
C GLY A 820 9.49 27.20 -14.16
N LEU A 821 9.08 26.19 -13.38
CA LEU A 821 9.57 26.01 -12.00
C LEU A 821 10.99 25.40 -11.98
N PRO A 822 11.79 25.64 -10.92
CA PRO A 822 13.14 25.10 -10.83
C PRO A 822 13.14 23.59 -10.56
N PRO A 823 14.27 22.89 -10.81
CA PRO A 823 14.41 21.46 -10.55
C PRO A 823 14.04 21.07 -9.12
N MET A 824 13.43 19.90 -8.95
CA MET A 824 12.90 19.46 -7.66
C MET A 824 13.24 18.00 -7.33
N LEU A 825 13.68 17.79 -6.10
CA LEU A 825 13.68 16.50 -5.43
C LEU A 825 12.34 16.36 -4.69
N ILE A 826 11.63 15.26 -4.89
CA ILE A 826 10.37 14.95 -4.24
C ILE A 826 10.53 13.59 -3.55
N GLN A 827 10.33 13.54 -2.24
CA GLN A 827 10.45 12.32 -1.45
C GLN A 827 9.14 11.99 -0.73
N SER A 828 8.72 10.73 -0.80
CA SER A 828 7.50 10.20 -0.17
C SER A 828 7.72 8.80 0.40
N GLY A 829 6.88 8.41 1.35
CA GLY A 829 6.79 7.04 1.84
C GLY A 829 5.68 6.24 1.15
N ASP A 830 5.90 4.96 0.85
CA ASP A 830 4.84 4.12 0.25
C ASP A 830 3.67 3.84 1.21
N ALA A 831 3.89 3.96 2.53
CA ALA A 831 2.86 3.78 3.55
C ALA A 831 2.25 5.11 4.06
N GLU A 832 2.43 6.22 3.33
CA GLU A 832 1.85 7.53 3.70
C GLU A 832 0.54 7.87 2.95
N VAL A 833 -0.37 8.60 3.58
CA VAL A 833 -1.67 8.97 3.00
C VAL A 833 -1.56 9.95 1.82
N LEU A 834 -0.45 10.66 1.71
CA LEU A 834 -0.17 11.62 0.64
C LEU A 834 0.54 11.01 -0.58
N ARG A 835 0.94 9.72 -0.55
CA ARG A 835 1.77 9.07 -1.58
C ARG A 835 1.31 9.38 -3.00
N ASP A 836 0.01 9.28 -3.23
CA ASP A 836 -0.59 9.38 -4.55
C ASP A 836 -0.58 10.81 -5.11
N GLU A 837 -0.97 11.80 -4.29
CA GLU A 837 -0.95 13.21 -4.70
C GLU A 837 0.48 13.73 -4.91
N ILE A 838 1.45 13.22 -4.16
CA ILE A 838 2.88 13.47 -4.35
C ILE A 838 3.40 12.84 -5.65
N THR A 839 2.90 11.65 -6.00
CA THR A 839 3.23 10.98 -7.26
C THR A 839 2.67 11.78 -8.44
N LEU A 840 1.39 12.16 -8.41
CA LEU A 840 0.77 13.01 -9.43
C LEU A 840 1.47 14.37 -9.58
N LEU A 841 1.91 14.97 -8.47
CA LEU A 841 2.75 16.18 -8.45
C LEU A 841 4.04 15.99 -9.26
N ALA A 842 4.77 14.90 -9.00
CA ALA A 842 6.01 14.58 -9.70
C ALA A 842 5.79 14.41 -11.22
N HIS A 843 4.75 13.65 -11.62
CA HIS A 843 4.40 13.48 -13.03
C HIS A 843 4.00 14.81 -13.69
N LYS A 844 3.11 15.59 -13.06
CA LYS A 844 2.61 16.87 -13.61
C LYS A 844 3.73 17.91 -13.76
N ALA A 845 4.64 17.99 -12.79
CA ALA A 845 5.80 18.86 -12.88
C ALA A 845 6.74 18.48 -14.04
N SER A 846 6.97 17.19 -14.22
CA SER A 846 7.89 16.69 -15.25
C SER A 846 7.30 16.81 -16.67
N LEU A 847 6.00 16.56 -16.83
CA LEU A 847 5.28 16.81 -18.09
C LEU A 847 5.27 18.30 -18.47
N ALA A 848 5.36 19.21 -17.48
CA ALA A 848 5.55 20.64 -17.71
C ALA A 848 7.02 21.05 -18.00
N GLY A 849 7.92 20.07 -18.17
CA GLY A 849 9.33 20.29 -18.51
C GLY A 849 10.25 20.59 -17.33
N VAL A 850 9.80 20.40 -16.08
CA VAL A 850 10.65 20.57 -14.88
C VAL A 850 11.52 19.34 -14.68
N GLU A 851 12.80 19.52 -14.30
CA GLU A 851 13.62 18.38 -13.91
C GLU A 851 13.25 17.87 -12.51
N VAL A 852 12.59 16.71 -12.46
CA VAL A 852 12.14 16.07 -11.23
C VAL A 852 12.95 14.80 -10.93
N ARG A 853 13.40 14.67 -9.68
CA ARG A 853 13.75 13.40 -9.07
C ARG A 853 12.67 13.01 -8.08
N HIS A 854 11.94 11.94 -8.34
CA HIS A 854 10.95 11.38 -7.41
C HIS A 854 11.56 10.18 -6.69
N GLU A 855 11.39 10.10 -5.37
CA GLU A 855 11.94 9.03 -4.53
C GLU A 855 10.89 8.47 -3.58
N LEU A 856 10.54 7.20 -3.78
CA LEU A 856 9.55 6.48 -2.98
C LEU A 856 10.27 5.49 -2.05
N TYR A 857 10.00 5.60 -0.75
CA TYR A 857 10.64 4.77 0.27
C TYR A 857 9.69 3.66 0.76
N GLU A 858 10.09 2.40 0.59
CA GLU A 858 9.29 1.23 0.98
C GLU A 858 8.99 1.24 2.49
N ASP A 859 7.74 0.93 2.87
CA ASP A 859 7.23 0.90 4.24
C ASP A 859 7.32 2.22 5.07
N ALA A 860 7.83 3.30 4.48
CA ALA A 860 7.93 4.60 5.14
C ALA A 860 6.58 5.32 5.20
N ILE A 861 6.35 6.03 6.31
CA ILE A 861 5.13 6.82 6.60
C ILE A 861 5.32 8.30 6.27
N HIS A 862 4.30 9.13 6.50
CA HIS A 862 4.40 10.57 6.30
C HIS A 862 5.56 11.17 7.09
N ILE A 863 6.32 12.05 6.43
CA ILE A 863 7.48 12.77 6.98
C ILE A 863 8.45 11.86 7.75
N PHE A 864 8.73 10.66 7.20
CA PHE A 864 9.58 9.64 7.82
C PHE A 864 10.97 10.14 8.25
N GLN A 865 11.44 11.24 7.65
CA GLN A 865 12.64 12.00 8.03
C GLN A 865 12.68 12.42 9.52
N LEU A 866 11.53 12.57 10.20
CA LEU A 866 11.44 12.85 11.65
C LEU A 866 11.91 11.68 12.53
N TYR A 867 12.01 10.47 12.00
CA TYR A 867 12.26 9.25 12.78
C TYR A 867 13.67 8.69 12.49
N PRO A 868 14.72 9.16 13.18
CA PRO A 868 16.12 8.84 12.86
C PRO A 868 16.51 7.37 13.07
N PHE A 869 15.64 6.56 13.67
CA PHE A 869 15.80 5.11 13.81
C PHE A 869 15.29 4.33 12.57
N LEU A 870 14.68 5.01 11.58
CA LEU A 870 14.38 4.44 10.28
C LEU A 870 15.58 4.62 9.33
N ASP A 871 16.09 3.52 8.78
CA ASP A 871 17.12 3.52 7.73
C ASP A 871 16.74 4.41 6.52
N ALA A 872 15.44 4.49 6.22
CA ALA A 872 14.91 5.37 5.17
C ALA A 872 15.29 6.85 5.40
N ALA A 873 15.23 7.34 6.65
CA ALA A 873 15.55 8.73 6.98
C ALA A 873 17.03 9.06 6.69
N ALA A 874 17.96 8.17 7.06
CA ALA A 874 19.37 8.37 6.75
C ALA A 874 19.65 8.36 5.23
N ARG A 875 18.97 7.46 4.48
CA ARG A 875 19.06 7.40 3.01
C ARG A 875 18.49 8.63 2.32
N SER A 876 17.40 9.18 2.84
CA SER A 876 16.76 10.35 2.23
C SER A 876 17.59 11.62 2.40
N PHE A 877 18.20 11.85 3.56
CA PHE A 877 19.20 12.92 3.72
C PHE A 877 20.46 12.71 2.86
N ALA A 878 20.90 11.46 2.67
CA ALA A 878 21.99 11.15 1.74
C ALA A 878 21.62 11.46 0.28
N SER A 879 20.37 11.24 -0.15
CA SER A 879 19.93 11.64 -1.50
C SER A 879 19.73 13.15 -1.63
N MET A 880 19.24 13.85 -0.60
CA MET A 880 19.18 15.32 -0.57
C MET A 880 20.57 15.94 -0.80
N ARG A 881 21.59 15.46 -0.07
CA ARG A 881 22.99 15.82 -0.31
C ARG A 881 23.38 15.60 -1.76
N ASP A 882 23.09 14.42 -2.31
CA ASP A 882 23.48 14.06 -3.68
C ASP A 882 22.74 14.86 -4.75
N PHE A 883 21.49 15.23 -4.51
CA PHE A 883 20.74 16.20 -5.33
C PHE A 883 21.43 17.57 -5.28
N VAL A 884 21.57 18.16 -4.09
CA VAL A 884 22.22 19.46 -3.86
C VAL A 884 23.64 19.49 -4.44
N ARG A 885 24.42 18.43 -4.30
CA ARG A 885 25.80 18.32 -4.84
C ARG A 885 25.87 18.14 -6.36
N ARG A 886 24.88 17.52 -7.01
CA ARG A 886 24.91 17.31 -8.48
C ARG A 886 24.30 18.48 -9.25
N PHE A 887 23.21 19.06 -8.77
CA PHE A 887 22.47 20.12 -9.48
C PHE A 887 23.18 21.47 -9.45
N LEU A 888 23.52 21.96 -8.25
CA LEU A 888 24.08 23.30 -8.10
C LEU A 888 25.37 23.50 -8.91
N PRO A 889 26.37 22.60 -8.96
CA PRO A 889 27.57 22.82 -9.77
C PRO A 889 27.32 22.96 -11.26
N GLN A 890 26.27 22.32 -11.81
CA GLN A 890 25.92 22.46 -13.23
C GLN A 890 25.41 23.87 -13.54
N ILE A 891 24.57 24.42 -12.68
CA ILE A 891 24.07 25.81 -12.76
C ILE A 891 25.21 26.81 -12.49
N GLU A 892 25.96 26.59 -11.42
CA GLU A 892 27.08 27.43 -11.00
C GLU A 892 28.30 27.38 -11.96
N ASN A 893 28.32 26.48 -12.95
CA ASN A 893 29.31 26.46 -14.03
C ASN A 893 28.96 27.46 -15.16
N VAL A 894 27.69 27.84 -15.28
CA VAL A 894 27.23 28.89 -16.21
C VAL A 894 27.51 30.29 -15.63
N ALA A 895 27.37 30.46 -14.32
CA ALA A 895 27.83 31.65 -13.60
C ALA A 895 28.25 31.31 -12.15
N PRO A 896 29.55 31.38 -11.80
CA PRO A 896 30.01 31.10 -10.44
C PRO A 896 29.76 32.29 -9.51
N HIS A 897 28.64 32.26 -8.78
CA HIS A 897 28.32 33.27 -7.77
C HIS A 897 28.86 32.86 -6.40
N LYS A 898 29.77 33.69 -5.87
CA LYS A 898 30.05 33.74 -4.42
C LYS A 898 28.92 34.53 -3.76
N LEU A 899 28.62 34.29 -2.48
CA LEU A 899 27.85 35.24 -1.68
C LEU A 899 28.57 36.60 -1.66
N ASP A 900 27.79 37.67 -1.66
CA ASP A 900 28.29 39.03 -1.50
C ASP A 900 29.04 39.17 -0.16
N ASP A 901 30.11 39.96 -0.13
CA ASP A 901 30.96 40.06 1.07
C ASP A 901 30.23 40.74 2.26
N GLU A 902 29.22 41.60 2.02
CA GLU A 902 28.36 42.14 3.07
C GLU A 902 27.25 41.15 3.46
N ALA A 903 26.72 40.37 2.51
CA ALA A 903 25.80 39.26 2.80
C ALA A 903 26.44 38.25 3.76
N GLU A 904 27.66 37.81 3.45
CA GLU A 904 28.42 36.85 4.25
C GLU A 904 28.70 37.37 5.65
N LYS A 905 29.02 38.66 5.78
CA LYS A 905 29.23 39.34 7.05
C LYS A 905 27.95 39.41 7.89
N VAL A 906 26.84 39.89 7.34
CA VAL A 906 25.57 40.01 8.08
C VAL A 906 25.05 38.64 8.52
N ILE A 907 25.18 37.61 7.67
CA ILE A 907 24.80 36.23 8.03
C ILE A 907 25.73 35.68 9.13
N GLY A 908 27.03 35.96 9.07
CA GLY A 908 27.98 35.60 10.14
C GLY A 908 27.64 36.27 11.48
N ASP A 909 27.37 37.57 11.46
CA ASP A 909 26.98 38.36 12.64
C ASP A 909 25.64 37.85 13.24
N GLU A 910 24.66 37.47 12.41
CA GLU A 910 23.41 36.83 12.87
C GLU A 910 23.67 35.46 13.51
N ILE A 911 24.46 34.59 12.85
CA ILE A 911 24.76 33.21 13.30
C ILE A 911 25.56 33.20 14.62
N GLU A 912 26.50 34.12 14.81
CA GLU A 912 27.44 34.12 15.96
C GLU A 912 27.05 35.03 17.13
N SER A 913 25.83 35.57 17.06
CA SER A 913 25.20 36.41 18.07
C SER A 913 25.01 35.73 19.44
N GLU A 914 24.69 36.52 20.47
CA GLU A 914 24.56 36.05 21.85
C GLU A 914 23.40 35.06 22.08
N SER A 915 22.43 34.98 21.15
CA SER A 915 21.34 34.01 21.18
C SER A 915 21.72 32.61 20.66
N ALA A 916 22.93 32.45 20.11
CA ALA A 916 23.34 31.21 19.46
C ALA A 916 23.51 30.04 20.46
N MET A 917 22.92 28.90 20.11
CA MET A 917 22.89 27.68 20.92
C MET A 917 23.67 26.58 20.22
N ILE A 918 24.51 25.85 20.94
CA ILE A 918 25.18 24.66 20.40
C ILE A 918 24.40 23.42 20.81
N VAL A 919 24.08 22.56 19.84
CA VAL A 919 23.57 21.21 20.08
C VAL A 919 24.77 20.27 20.19
N ASP A 920 25.06 19.80 21.41
CA ASP A 920 26.24 18.99 21.72
C ASP A 920 26.05 17.49 21.41
N GLY A 921 27.10 16.68 21.65
CA GLY A 921 27.17 15.23 21.34
C GLY A 921 26.15 14.33 22.07
N ASP A 922 25.41 14.90 23.01
CA ASP A 922 24.30 14.30 23.74
C ASP A 922 22.92 14.72 23.20
N GLY A 923 22.87 15.65 22.24
CA GLY A 923 21.64 16.20 21.66
C GLY A 923 21.01 17.34 22.46
N VAL A 924 21.69 17.87 23.47
CA VAL A 924 21.19 18.98 24.30
C VAL A 924 21.66 20.32 23.72
N ALA A 925 20.75 21.28 23.61
CA ALA A 925 21.07 22.65 23.22
C ALA A 925 21.58 23.47 24.43
N SER A 926 22.77 24.07 24.34
CA SER A 926 23.34 24.92 25.39
C SER A 926 23.96 26.21 24.84
N VAL A 927 23.61 27.34 25.46
CA VAL A 927 24.24 28.65 25.21
C VAL A 927 25.71 28.63 25.67
N SER A 928 26.03 27.89 26.74
CA SER A 928 27.40 27.76 27.28
C SER A 928 28.39 27.00 26.38
N GLY A 929 27.89 26.34 25.33
CA GLY A 929 28.73 25.67 24.33
C GLY A 929 29.49 26.69 23.46
N LEU A 930 28.87 27.83 23.16
CA LEU A 930 29.44 28.84 22.27
C LEU A 930 30.74 29.43 22.83
N GLU A 931 30.78 29.76 24.13
CA GLU A 931 32.01 30.23 24.78
C GLU A 931 33.10 29.16 24.77
N ARG A 932 32.76 27.89 25.03
CA ARG A 932 33.73 26.79 24.98
C ARG A 932 34.32 26.61 23.59
N VAL A 933 33.53 26.77 22.53
CA VAL A 933 34.03 26.73 21.14
C VAL A 933 34.85 27.97 20.78
N LYS A 934 34.42 29.18 21.21
CA LYS A 934 35.19 30.42 21.00
C LYS A 934 36.52 30.42 21.79
N GLN A 935 36.57 29.78 22.95
CA GLN A 935 37.77 29.62 23.79
C GLN A 935 38.70 28.47 23.36
N SER A 936 38.18 27.39 22.78
CA SER A 936 38.99 26.17 22.53
C SER A 936 40.10 26.36 21.51
N GLY A 937 39.95 27.30 20.56
CA GLY A 937 41.03 27.88 19.74
C GLY A 937 41.80 26.95 18.79
N ALA A 938 41.69 25.64 18.94
CA ALA A 938 42.54 24.63 18.34
C ALA A 938 41.72 23.46 17.79
N LEU A 939 41.51 23.49 16.48
CA LEU A 939 41.30 22.28 15.68
C LEU A 939 42.44 22.26 14.65
N GLU A 940 43.58 21.71 15.08
CA GLU A 940 44.57 21.15 14.15
C GLU A 940 43.85 20.15 13.24
N PRO A 941 44.04 20.20 11.90
CA PRO A 941 43.37 19.28 11.00
C PRO A 941 43.88 17.86 11.24
N SER A 942 42.97 16.95 11.59
CA SER A 942 43.28 15.51 11.64
C SER A 942 43.83 15.06 10.29
N ALA A 943 45.05 14.51 10.29
CA ALA A 943 45.77 14.08 9.10
C ALA A 943 45.15 12.81 8.48
N ASP A 944 44.03 12.98 7.78
CA ASP A 944 43.38 11.93 6.98
C ASP A 944 42.65 12.53 5.74
N SER A 945 43.22 13.59 5.17
CA SER A 945 42.75 14.21 3.92
C SER A 945 43.87 14.31 2.87
N SER A 946 44.16 13.18 2.23
CA SER A 946 44.99 13.10 1.03
C SER A 946 44.29 12.26 -0.05
N SER A 947 44.47 12.67 -1.31
CA SER A 947 43.90 12.11 -2.56
C SER A 947 42.39 12.23 -2.74
N ASP A 948 41.93 13.43 -3.13
CA ASP A 948 41.03 13.55 -4.29
C ASP A 948 41.91 13.76 -5.52
N THR A 949 42.01 12.75 -6.39
CA THR A 949 42.61 12.85 -7.73
C THR A 949 41.61 12.31 -8.75
N ASP A 950 41.49 12.98 -9.90
CA ASP A 950 40.68 12.52 -11.02
C ASP A 950 41.01 11.08 -11.41
N GLU A 951 40.01 10.18 -11.38
CA GLU A 951 40.07 8.93 -12.13
C GLU A 951 38.73 8.65 -12.85
N SER A 952 38.87 8.26 -14.12
CA SER A 952 37.83 7.93 -15.07
C SER A 952 37.50 6.45 -15.09
N GLU A 953 36.21 6.13 -15.27
CA GLU A 953 35.65 4.86 -15.77
C GLU A 953 35.91 3.51 -15.02
N GLN A 954 34.87 2.67 -15.07
CA GLN A 954 34.81 1.22 -14.83
C GLN A 954 34.58 0.64 -13.40
N THR A 955 33.36 0.08 -13.27
CA THR A 955 32.89 -0.98 -12.36
C THR A 955 32.59 -0.65 -10.88
N PRO A 956 31.42 -1.08 -10.35
CA PRO A 956 31.02 -0.78 -8.97
C PRO A 956 31.61 -1.79 -7.96
N ARG A 957 32.44 -1.30 -7.02
CA ARG A 957 32.77 -2.03 -5.79
C ARG A 957 31.84 -1.62 -4.64
N LYS A 958 31.53 -2.59 -3.77
CA LYS A 958 30.62 -2.43 -2.61
C LYS A 958 31.10 -1.31 -1.66
N PRO A 959 30.19 -0.52 -1.06
CA PRO A 959 30.59 0.50 -0.08
C PRO A 959 31.15 -0.14 1.20
N ALA A 960 32.22 0.46 1.73
CA ALA A 960 32.94 -0.03 2.90
C ALA A 960 32.22 0.27 4.23
N LYS A 961 32.53 -0.54 5.24
CA LYS A 961 31.99 -0.41 6.60
C LYS A 961 32.80 0.62 7.40
N ASP A 962 32.36 1.88 7.47
CA ASP A 962 32.89 2.82 8.47
C ASP A 962 31.94 4.00 8.80
N PHE A 963 30.69 3.68 9.17
CA PHE A 963 29.75 4.65 9.78
C PHE A 963 28.93 4.01 10.93
N SER A 964 29.61 3.34 11.86
CA SER A 964 28.98 2.60 12.95
C SER A 964 28.43 3.44 14.11
N SER A 965 28.57 4.78 14.09
CA SER A 965 28.15 5.66 15.19
C SER A 965 26.69 6.14 15.12
N TRP A 966 25.99 5.94 14.01
CA TRP A 966 24.63 6.47 13.77
C TRP A 966 23.50 5.45 13.97
N GLY A 967 23.84 4.19 14.25
CA GLY A 967 22.89 3.07 14.30
C GLY A 967 22.97 2.18 15.55
N ARG A 968 23.09 2.77 16.75
CA ARG A 968 22.75 2.11 18.03
C ARG A 968 22.82 3.06 19.25
N ARG A 969 21.66 3.59 19.66
CA ARG A 969 21.37 3.89 21.08
C ARG A 969 19.98 3.33 21.39
N SER A 970 19.90 2.37 22.30
CA SER A 970 18.61 1.83 22.76
C SER A 970 17.92 2.83 23.68
N TRP A 971 16.61 3.00 23.54
CA TRP A 971 15.76 3.65 24.54
C TRP A 971 15.67 2.78 25.80
N GLY A 972 16.69 2.87 26.67
CA GLY A 972 16.77 2.11 27.91
C GLY A 972 15.91 2.73 29.01
N LEU A 973 14.87 2.02 29.44
CA LEU A 973 14.26 2.27 30.74
C LEU A 973 15.29 1.96 31.86
N PRO A 974 15.30 2.69 33.00
CA PRO A 974 16.28 2.46 34.05
C PRO A 974 16.16 1.04 34.65
N SER A 975 17.22 0.25 34.56
CA SER A 975 17.23 -1.12 35.08
C SER A 975 17.39 -1.15 36.61
N LEU A 976 16.33 -1.53 37.32
CA LEU A 976 16.40 -1.91 38.74
C LEU A 976 17.13 -3.26 38.89
N SER A 977 18.43 -3.22 39.21
CA SER A 977 19.21 -4.43 39.50
C SER A 977 18.98 -4.89 40.94
N LEU A 978 18.08 -5.85 41.14
CA LEU A 978 18.02 -6.62 42.39
C LEU A 978 19.20 -7.61 42.46
N ARG A 979 20.00 -7.50 43.53
CA ARG A 979 20.94 -8.56 43.98
C ARG A 979 20.55 -9.00 45.40
N PRO A 980 20.87 -10.25 45.80
CA PRO A 980 20.02 -11.02 46.71
C PRO A 980 20.22 -10.70 48.19
N SER A 981 19.12 -10.83 48.94
CA SER A 981 19.07 -10.70 50.40
C SER A 981 19.58 -11.95 51.12
N PRO A 982 20.31 -11.81 52.23
CA PRO A 982 20.46 -12.87 53.22
C PRO A 982 19.40 -12.75 54.35
N SER A 983 18.82 -13.89 54.72
CA SER A 983 18.18 -14.23 56.02
C SER A 983 17.32 -13.19 56.76
N ILE A 984 16.01 -13.48 56.85
CA ILE A 984 15.13 -12.90 57.89
C ILE A 984 15.30 -13.68 59.20
N SER A 985 15.50 -12.98 60.32
CA SER A 985 15.15 -13.48 61.66
C SER A 985 14.16 -12.52 62.33
N LEU A 986 12.96 -13.03 62.66
CA LEU A 986 11.86 -12.25 63.25
C LEU A 986 12.04 -12.04 64.76
N SER A 987 11.87 -10.80 65.22
CA SER A 987 11.36 -10.54 66.58
C SER A 987 10.62 -9.20 66.69
N LYS A 988 9.46 -9.25 67.36
CA LYS A 988 8.59 -8.15 67.83
C LYS A 988 9.35 -7.29 68.89
N PRO A 989 8.90 -6.08 69.38
CA PRO A 989 7.48 -5.76 69.60
C PRO A 989 7.00 -4.28 69.57
N THR A 990 5.72 -4.15 69.91
CA THR A 990 4.90 -2.96 70.18
C THR A 990 5.21 -2.21 71.50
N THR A 991 5.14 -0.86 71.47
CA THR A 991 4.66 0.05 72.56
C THR A 991 5.51 0.13 73.86
N ARG A 992 5.46 1.17 74.72
CA ARG A 992 4.45 2.23 75.00
C ARG A 992 5.02 3.37 75.88
N ARG A 993 4.69 4.66 75.58
CA ARG A 993 4.51 5.83 76.52
C ARG A 993 5.69 6.26 77.45
N ARG A 994 5.81 7.53 77.92
CA ARG A 994 4.82 8.63 78.08
C ARG A 994 5.46 10.04 78.21
N ALA A 995 4.69 11.06 77.77
CA ALA A 995 4.56 12.45 78.29
C ALA A 995 5.67 13.51 78.11
N GLY A 996 5.28 14.67 77.55
CA GLY A 996 6.02 15.95 77.51
C GLY A 996 5.33 16.99 76.61
N THR A 997 4.86 18.11 77.19
CA THR A 997 3.92 19.10 76.58
C THR A 997 4.17 20.48 77.20
N LEU A 998 3.98 21.66 76.59
CA LEU A 998 3.38 22.15 75.31
C LEU A 998 4.24 23.41 74.88
N PRO A 999 3.88 24.40 74.02
CA PRO A 999 2.63 24.72 73.31
C PRO A 999 2.75 24.93 71.77
N ALA A 1000 1.68 25.46 71.14
CA ALA A 1000 1.42 25.42 69.69
C ALA A 1000 1.38 26.81 68.99
N SER A 1001 1.10 26.77 67.68
CA SER A 1001 1.13 27.83 66.65
C SER A 1001 0.22 29.06 66.87
N PRO A 1002 0.34 30.08 65.98
CA PRO A 1002 -0.70 30.21 64.94
C PRO A 1002 -0.18 30.44 63.50
N LEU A 1003 -1.12 30.43 62.55
CA LEU A 1003 -0.95 30.66 61.12
C LEU A 1003 -0.54 32.10 60.78
N LEU A 1004 0.13 32.30 59.63
CA LEU A 1004 -0.10 33.45 58.74
C LEU A 1004 0.37 33.17 57.30
N THR A 1005 -0.32 33.81 56.37
CA THR A 1005 -0.08 33.84 54.91
C THR A 1005 0.96 34.88 54.52
N GLU A 1006 1.73 34.65 53.45
CA GLU A 1006 1.66 35.50 52.24
C GLU A 1006 2.38 34.89 51.01
N ALA A 1007 2.21 35.54 49.86
CA ALA A 1007 2.52 35.00 48.54
C ALA A 1007 3.79 35.61 47.91
N THR A 1008 4.26 34.99 46.82
CA THR A 1008 5.09 35.69 45.83
C THR A 1008 4.77 35.18 44.43
N GLN A 1009 3.91 35.90 43.72
CA GLN A 1009 3.79 35.80 42.27
C GLN A 1009 4.77 36.79 41.64
N LEU A 1010 5.40 36.42 40.52
CA LEU A 1010 6.07 37.35 39.62
C LEU A 1010 5.39 37.31 38.25
N ALA A 1011 5.30 38.49 37.63
CA ALA A 1011 4.22 38.82 36.72
C ALA A 1011 4.62 38.83 35.24
N ILE A 1012 3.64 38.53 34.39
CA ILE A 1012 3.67 38.85 32.96
C ILE A 1012 3.15 40.29 32.81
N THR A 1013 3.93 41.17 32.18
CA THR A 1013 3.50 42.52 31.82
C THR A 1013 3.49 42.67 30.30
N GLY A 1014 2.33 43.06 29.75
CA GLY A 1014 2.18 43.57 28.39
C GLY A 1014 1.52 44.95 28.44
N PRO A 1015 2.03 45.97 27.73
CA PRO A 1015 1.46 47.32 27.80
C PRO A 1015 0.33 47.51 26.76
N THR A 1016 -0.83 47.98 27.20
CA THR A 1016 -1.84 48.58 26.32
C THR A 1016 -2.22 49.96 26.83
N PHE A 1017 -1.94 50.99 26.03
CA PHE A 1017 -2.36 52.36 26.31
C PHE A 1017 -3.89 52.51 26.26
N ARG A 1018 -4.44 53.35 27.13
CA ARG A 1018 -5.75 53.98 26.98
C ARG A 1018 -5.59 55.51 27.07
N PRO A 1019 -6.32 56.30 26.28
CA PRO A 1019 -6.59 57.68 26.64
C PRO A 1019 -7.71 57.75 27.70
N VAL A 1020 -7.60 58.75 28.56
CA VAL A 1020 -8.54 59.11 29.63
C VAL A 1020 -9.71 59.93 29.05
N TYR A 1021 -10.92 59.83 29.61
CA TYR A 1021 -11.68 61.03 30.03
C TYR A 1021 -12.79 60.70 31.04
N SER A 1022 -13.20 61.74 31.76
CA SER A 1022 -13.88 61.69 33.06
C SER A 1022 -15.41 61.62 32.98
N ARG A 1023 -16.00 61.25 34.12
CA ARG A 1023 -17.43 61.02 34.36
C ARG A 1023 -18.11 62.29 34.87
N THR A 1024 -19.21 62.72 34.25
CA THR A 1024 -20.19 63.65 34.84
C THR A 1024 -21.63 63.11 34.66
N LYS A 1025 -22.52 63.51 35.57
CA LYS A 1025 -23.95 63.14 35.57
C LYS A 1025 -24.77 64.19 34.81
N SER A 1026 -25.94 63.82 34.29
CA SER A 1026 -27.26 64.34 34.73
C SER A 1026 -28.33 64.37 33.62
N GLN A 1027 -29.56 63.98 34.03
CA GLN A 1027 -30.85 64.49 33.54
C GLN A 1027 -31.35 64.19 32.13
N SER A 1028 -32.59 64.62 31.92
CA SER A 1028 -33.68 63.96 31.19
C SER A 1028 -34.38 64.93 30.21
N HIS A 1029 -35.41 64.39 29.54
CA HIS A 1029 -36.51 65.07 28.83
C HIS A 1029 -36.37 65.39 27.32
N ILE A 1030 -37.45 64.94 26.64
CA ILE A 1030 -38.22 65.62 25.58
C ILE A 1030 -37.84 65.39 24.10
N SER A 1031 -38.91 65.03 23.39
CA SER A 1031 -39.22 64.92 21.96
C SER A 1031 -38.95 66.24 21.18
N LEU A 1032 -39.16 66.38 19.86
CA LEU A 1032 -40.32 66.03 19.02
C LEU A 1032 -40.01 66.34 17.53
N GLU A 1033 -40.96 66.01 16.65
CA GLU A 1033 -41.08 66.37 15.21
C GLU A 1033 -40.10 65.68 14.23
N SER A 1034 -40.49 64.94 13.18
CA SER A 1034 -41.69 64.82 12.30
C SER A 1034 -41.65 65.62 10.99
N ARG A 1035 -41.77 64.90 9.86
CA ARG A 1035 -42.41 65.23 8.57
C ARG A 1035 -42.26 64.00 7.67
N VAL A 1036 -43.25 63.12 7.53
CA VAL A 1036 -44.53 63.24 6.79
C VAL A 1036 -44.35 63.34 5.27
N ALA A 1037 -44.72 62.25 4.59
CA ALA A 1037 -45.38 62.26 3.28
C ALA A 1037 -46.28 61.00 3.16
N HIS A 1038 -47.58 61.18 2.90
CA HIS A 1038 -48.59 60.11 2.74
C HIS A 1038 -48.77 59.71 1.26
N GLY A 1039 -49.31 58.50 0.99
CA GLY A 1039 -49.54 58.05 -0.40
C GLY A 1039 -50.46 56.83 -0.65
N LEU A 1040 -51.69 56.83 -0.11
CA LEU A 1040 -52.91 56.18 -0.69
C LEU A 1040 -53.02 54.63 -0.91
N ARG A 1041 -53.79 53.99 0.00
CA ARG A 1041 -55.06 53.20 -0.21
C ARG A 1041 -55.54 52.95 -1.68
N ARG A 1042 -56.22 51.85 -2.10
CA ARG A 1042 -57.26 50.99 -1.46
C ARG A 1042 -57.75 49.82 -2.37
N SER A 1043 -58.05 48.64 -1.79
CA SER A 1043 -59.17 47.68 -2.05
C SER A 1043 -59.81 47.41 -3.46
N GLY A 1044 -59.94 46.11 -3.84
CA GLY A 1044 -61.27 45.48 -4.06
C GLY A 1044 -61.64 44.78 -5.40
N ALA A 1045 -61.56 43.44 -5.44
CA ALA A 1045 -62.52 42.43 -6.01
C ALA A 1045 -62.93 42.41 -7.54
N PRO A 1046 -63.48 41.28 -8.07
CA PRO A 1046 -63.51 40.90 -9.52
C PRO A 1046 -64.96 40.92 -10.12
N PRO A 1047 -65.38 40.19 -11.22
CA PRO A 1047 -64.71 39.31 -12.21
C PRO A 1047 -65.21 39.37 -13.71
N ARG A 1048 -64.71 38.42 -14.56
CA ARG A 1048 -65.43 37.53 -15.54
C ARG A 1048 -65.35 37.69 -17.10
N ILE A 1049 -65.11 36.52 -17.74
CA ILE A 1049 -65.67 35.90 -18.99
C ILE A 1049 -64.94 36.00 -20.36
N SER A 1050 -64.59 34.80 -20.90
CA SER A 1050 -64.65 34.28 -22.30
C SER A 1050 -63.94 32.89 -22.38
N LEU A 1051 -64.15 31.94 -23.30
CA LEU A 1051 -65.34 31.53 -24.12
C LEU A 1051 -65.14 30.08 -24.70
N SER A 1052 -66.19 29.22 -24.72
CA SER A 1052 -66.42 28.03 -25.61
C SER A 1052 -65.43 26.82 -25.62
N ASN A 1053 -65.73 25.53 -25.91
CA ASN A 1053 -66.93 24.66 -26.14
C ASN A 1053 -66.43 23.17 -26.31
N SER A 1054 -67.19 22.05 -26.38
CA SER A 1054 -68.52 21.60 -25.89
C SER A 1054 -68.79 20.10 -26.26
N SER A 1055 -69.67 19.38 -25.51
CA SER A 1055 -70.27 18.02 -25.79
C SER A 1055 -69.39 16.75 -25.65
N GLY A 1056 -69.87 15.56 -25.20
CA GLY A 1056 -71.18 15.19 -24.60
C GLY A 1056 -71.38 13.67 -24.31
N PHE A 1057 -72.42 13.33 -23.52
CA PHE A 1057 -73.10 12.01 -23.30
C PHE A 1057 -72.57 10.91 -22.32
N ALA A 1058 -73.19 10.92 -21.11
CA ALA A 1058 -74.09 9.87 -20.55
C ALA A 1058 -73.63 8.64 -19.71
N SER A 1059 -74.44 8.43 -18.64
CA SER A 1059 -74.73 7.23 -17.82
C SER A 1059 -73.84 6.82 -16.61
N GLY A 1060 -74.55 6.40 -15.54
CA GLY A 1060 -74.15 5.46 -14.47
C GLY A 1060 -75.36 4.53 -14.22
N PRO A 1061 -75.50 3.79 -13.08
CA PRO A 1061 -74.63 3.65 -11.90
C PRO A 1061 -74.39 2.15 -11.52
N MET A 1062 -74.12 1.88 -10.21
CA MET A 1062 -74.32 0.62 -9.44
C MET A 1062 -73.18 -0.42 -9.19
N THR A 1063 -72.80 -0.50 -7.90
CA THR A 1063 -72.58 -1.73 -7.05
C THR A 1063 -71.44 -2.73 -7.35
N SER A 1064 -70.75 -3.35 -6.38
CA SER A 1064 -70.83 -3.27 -4.90
C SER A 1064 -69.63 -3.92 -4.15
N ARG A 1065 -69.36 -3.38 -2.94
CA ARG A 1065 -69.05 -4.08 -1.66
C ARG A 1065 -67.69 -4.79 -1.42
N LEU A 1066 -67.05 -4.29 -0.35
CA LEU A 1066 -66.68 -4.95 0.93
C LEU A 1066 -65.20 -5.25 1.23
N ALA A 1067 -64.87 -4.96 2.51
CA ALA A 1067 -63.73 -5.34 3.33
C ALA A 1067 -62.32 -4.86 2.90
N ASP A 1068 -61.43 -4.46 3.82
CA ASP A 1068 -61.59 -3.97 5.20
C ASP A 1068 -60.36 -3.09 5.57
N THR A 1069 -60.38 -2.46 6.74
CA THR A 1069 -59.44 -1.39 7.17
C THR A 1069 -57.97 -1.81 7.32
N PRO A 1070 -57.04 -0.84 7.17
CA PRO A 1070 -56.12 -0.54 8.28
C PRO A 1070 -56.18 0.93 8.77
N PRO A 1071 -55.61 1.25 9.94
CA PRO A 1071 -56.03 2.42 10.73
C PRO A 1071 -55.22 3.72 10.52
N TRP A 1072 -55.83 4.79 11.03
CA TRP A 1072 -55.36 6.17 11.12
C TRP A 1072 -53.91 6.39 11.62
N THR A 1073 -53.18 7.21 10.87
CA THR A 1073 -52.25 8.23 11.41
C THR A 1073 -53.01 9.34 12.14
N PRO A 1074 -52.36 10.19 12.94
CA PRO A 1074 -52.21 11.57 12.43
C PRO A 1074 -50.93 12.35 12.81
N ALA A 1075 -50.64 13.31 11.92
CA ALA A 1075 -50.07 14.64 12.17
C ALA A 1075 -48.54 14.87 12.24
N ASP A 1076 -48.14 15.80 11.37
CA ASP A 1076 -47.18 16.91 11.55
C ASP A 1076 -45.65 16.66 11.49
N SER A 1077 -45.20 16.61 10.23
CA SER A 1077 -44.08 17.41 9.66
C SER A 1077 -42.83 17.68 10.51
N LEU A 1078 -41.71 17.05 10.10
CA LEU A 1078 -40.34 17.40 10.48
C LEU A 1078 -39.46 17.62 9.23
N PRO A 1079 -38.32 18.33 9.34
CA PRO A 1079 -37.66 19.01 8.21
C PRO A 1079 -36.91 18.07 7.24
N PRO A 1080 -36.54 18.55 6.03
CA PRO A 1080 -35.87 17.73 5.03
C PRO A 1080 -34.54 17.16 5.55
N SER A 1081 -34.36 15.85 5.37
CA SER A 1081 -33.15 15.15 5.77
C SER A 1081 -31.94 15.61 4.93
N PRO A 1082 -30.75 15.81 5.54
CA PRO A 1082 -29.57 16.24 4.80
C PRO A 1082 -29.10 15.14 3.83
N SER A 1083 -29.10 15.47 2.54
CA SER A 1083 -28.63 14.59 1.48
C SER A 1083 -27.10 14.64 1.36
N ILE A 1084 -26.39 13.72 2.01
CA ILE A 1084 -25.12 13.13 1.54
C ILE A 1084 -25.02 11.71 2.15
N ARG A 1085 -25.31 10.70 1.31
CA ARG A 1085 -24.75 9.34 1.44
C ARG A 1085 -24.24 8.97 0.05
N ARG A 1086 -23.07 9.49 -0.32
CA ARG A 1086 -22.32 8.95 -1.46
C ARG A 1086 -21.86 7.54 -1.09
N SER A 1087 -22.03 6.59 -2.00
CA SER A 1087 -21.56 5.21 -1.84
C SER A 1087 -20.03 5.19 -1.77
N ARG A 1088 -19.46 4.37 -0.88
CA ARG A 1088 -18.01 4.13 -0.74
C ARG A 1088 -17.46 3.24 -1.88
N ALA A 1089 -17.85 3.53 -3.13
CA ALA A 1089 -17.65 2.64 -4.28
C ALA A 1089 -17.32 3.41 -5.57
N SER A 1090 -16.68 4.58 -5.44
CA SER A 1090 -16.30 5.46 -6.55
C SER A 1090 -15.09 6.35 -6.20
N SER A 1091 -14.03 5.74 -5.66
CA SER A 1091 -12.68 6.29 -5.65
C SER A 1091 -11.86 5.48 -6.66
N TYR A 1092 -11.13 6.18 -7.53
CA TYR A 1092 -10.53 5.61 -8.74
C TYR A 1092 -9.48 4.53 -8.43
N GLN A 1093 -9.34 3.60 -9.38
CA GLN A 1093 -8.19 2.70 -9.47
C GLN A 1093 -6.93 3.47 -9.90
N ASP A 1094 -5.82 2.74 -9.82
CA ASP A 1094 -4.58 2.98 -10.56
C ASP A 1094 -3.70 4.14 -10.09
N LEU A 1095 -2.76 3.80 -9.21
CA LEU A 1095 -1.62 4.65 -8.87
C LEU A 1095 -0.39 3.83 -8.44
N THR A 1096 -0.58 2.68 -7.78
CA THR A 1096 0.50 1.71 -7.54
C THR A 1096 0.97 1.03 -8.83
N SER A 1097 0.07 0.62 -9.72
CA SER A 1097 0.40 0.11 -11.07
C SER A 1097 1.02 1.22 -11.93
N LEU A 1098 0.43 2.42 -11.89
CA LEU A 1098 1.01 3.65 -12.45
C LEU A 1098 2.44 3.99 -11.97
N VAL A 1099 2.83 3.65 -10.72
CA VAL A 1099 4.23 3.74 -10.23
C VAL A 1099 5.12 2.63 -10.80
N GLN A 1100 4.55 1.44 -11.08
CA GLN A 1100 5.29 0.29 -11.61
C GLN A 1100 5.54 0.44 -13.13
N ASP A 1101 4.54 0.84 -13.91
CA ASP A 1101 4.64 1.00 -15.36
C ASP A 1101 5.64 2.11 -15.75
N TRP A 1102 5.68 3.19 -14.97
CA TRP A 1102 6.53 4.36 -15.25
C TRP A 1102 7.88 4.32 -14.53
N ALA A 1103 8.38 3.13 -14.17
CA ALA A 1103 9.81 2.90 -13.90
C ALA A 1103 10.71 3.21 -15.11
N SER A 1104 10.12 3.41 -16.30
CA SER A 1104 10.75 3.92 -17.53
C SER A 1104 10.52 5.43 -17.80
N GLY A 1105 9.65 6.10 -17.01
CA GLY A 1105 9.61 7.56 -16.82
C GLY A 1105 8.54 8.38 -17.57
N PRO A 1106 7.98 9.40 -16.90
CA PRO A 1106 8.08 10.76 -17.43
C PRO A 1106 8.49 11.75 -16.34
N ALA A 1107 8.60 11.31 -15.08
CA ALA A 1107 9.49 11.91 -14.11
C ALA A 1107 10.90 11.49 -14.52
N ASN A 1108 11.81 12.47 -14.67
CA ASN A 1108 13.12 12.23 -15.29
C ASN A 1108 13.88 11.08 -14.62
N ARG A 1109 13.67 10.85 -13.30
CA ARG A 1109 13.96 9.59 -12.59
C ARG A 1109 12.98 9.38 -11.43
N THR A 1110 12.25 8.28 -11.41
CA THR A 1110 11.59 7.74 -10.20
C THR A 1110 12.49 6.66 -9.60
N PHE A 1111 12.85 6.81 -8.32
CA PHE A 1111 13.65 5.83 -7.59
C PHE A 1111 12.80 5.19 -6.49
N ILE A 1112 12.58 3.88 -6.59
CA ILE A 1112 12.09 3.08 -5.47
C ILE A 1112 13.29 2.68 -4.62
N TYR A 1113 13.26 2.99 -3.34
CA TYR A 1113 14.27 2.56 -2.37
C TYR A 1113 13.76 1.34 -1.60
N PRO A 1114 14.05 0.10 -2.06
CA PRO A 1114 13.58 -1.09 -1.38
C PRO A 1114 14.26 -1.29 -0.03
N LEU A 1115 13.66 -2.15 0.79
CA LEU A 1115 14.25 -2.66 2.01
C LEU A 1115 15.64 -3.24 1.73
N SER A 1116 16.63 -2.87 2.54
CA SER A 1116 17.88 -3.63 2.58
C SER A 1116 17.61 -4.95 3.29
N HIS A 1117 17.81 -6.08 2.60
CA HIS A 1117 18.00 -7.36 3.27
C HIS A 1117 19.22 -7.27 4.20
N SER A 1118 18.96 -7.22 5.50
CA SER A 1118 19.95 -7.19 6.60
C SER A 1118 20.26 -8.59 7.10
#